data_AF-A0A9D4TUV7-F1
#
_entry.id   AF-A0A9D4TUV7-F1
#
_cell.length_a   1.000
_cell.length_b   1.000
_cell.length_c   1.000
_cell.angle_alpha   90.00
_cell.angle_beta   90.00
_cell.angle_gamma   90.00
#
_symmetry.space_group_name_H-M   'P 1'
#
loop_
_entity.id
_entity.type
_entity.pdbx_description
1 polymer ?
#
loop_
_entity_poly.entity_id
_entity_poly.type
_entity_poly.pdbx_seq_one_letter_code
_entity_poly.pdbx_strand_id
1 'polypeptide(L)'
;MAMQAVHCAVAARGLVGLHSAQPRVVRVCRPRLCTAPLRGRRPLCPPRCVASPLAPSLAAASAHGDQHRLASGQEASWAHGQPLCGRADPMGATLDPHSGVTNFALFASNAWGVTLCLFSEADLRAGRVTLEVPLAPEANRTGDVWHIALPGLDPSLLYGYRVYGSNDEQHEDSEGQRHDPARVVLDPYSQVIVNGRQRWGEMGPDLAYKTPGVLGYAATWPQAAAALPQPGAQFDWEGDRPLGLAMEDLVIYEMHVRGFTQHSSSGVTAPGTFQGVIERLDYLQALGVNAIELMPVHEFNELEYYQVIPGSDSYRYNFWGYSTVGFFAPMARFSAAAARGEGGGAVLNEFKQLVKECHRRGIEVIMDVVFNHTAEGNEQGPTLSFRGLDNRVYYMLAPGGECYNYSGCGNTMNCNHPVVRQFIVDCLRYWVQEMHVDGFRFDLGSIMTRAPSMWHPCDPVPPAAYASDSEDAATAAAAALAAAAAAEAAASPGTPQPFESESDAEGWLSDSDAEAGGGYAAVKSKGAIVCEAGFMTDGAGVPTGTPLADPPLIEMISADPVLKDTKMIAEAWDCDGLNQVGAFPHYGRWSEWNGHFRDTVRQFAKGTDGPWVGNMASVLCGSPHIYVAEPGENDWWGSNSGRRWKGGRGPTASVNFVTAHDGFTLADLVAYNEKHNEANGEDNRDGEAHNLSWNCGEEGPSTSPAVNSLRQRQMRNMMTALLVAHGVPMLFMGDEYGHSKGGNNNTYCHDSPLNYLDWHKAAADDDGLLRFTRHMISLRHKHKELRRSSWINDSEVQWHGTEPAKPDWTEASRFLAYTLGKPGGGGLYIAFNSSHLPQVVQLPRWPGRVWQLVADTSKVAPFDVLVADDQLPEEEVAAQRASMDMWKLEHCYPMLPWSSVVLESVPEAAKSAMPQHRKQGSGTGF
;
A
#
# COMPACT_ATOMS: atom_id res chain seq x y z
N MET A 1 42.86 13.40 5.35
CA MET A 1 44.19 13.43 6.00
C MET A 1 43.99 13.10 7.47
N ALA A 2 44.15 11.82 7.83
CA ALA A 2 45.28 11.28 8.61
C ALA A 2 45.18 11.66 10.11
N MET A 3 44.75 10.71 10.99
CA MET A 3 45.61 9.80 11.79
C MET A 3 46.42 10.57 12.86
N GLN A 4 46.66 10.16 14.10
CA GLN A 4 46.65 8.89 14.86
C GLN A 4 46.88 9.31 16.35
N ALA A 5 46.16 8.77 17.33
CA ALA A 5 46.55 7.64 18.22
C ALA A 5 47.94 7.73 18.90
N VAL A 6 47.96 7.72 20.25
CA VAL A 6 49.02 7.10 21.07
C VAL A 6 48.40 6.45 22.32
N HIS A 7 48.99 5.32 22.70
CA HIS A 7 48.53 4.22 23.53
C HIS A 7 49.34 4.12 24.86
N CYS A 8 49.05 3.07 25.64
CA CYS A 8 49.80 2.43 26.75
C CYS A 8 49.50 2.92 28.19
N ALA A 9 48.94 2.12 29.11
CA ALA A 9 49.33 0.82 29.72
C ALA A 9 49.83 1.07 31.16
N VAL A 10 49.74 0.23 32.20
CA VAL A 10 49.22 -1.10 32.57
C VAL A 10 49.43 -1.19 34.09
N ALA A 11 48.54 -1.86 34.85
CA ALA A 11 48.94 -2.71 36.00
C ALA A 11 47.78 -3.61 36.46
N ALA A 12 48.05 -4.92 36.44
CA ALA A 12 47.20 -6.00 36.93
C ALA A 12 47.99 -6.88 37.92
N ARG A 13 47.28 -7.58 38.83
CA ARG A 13 47.56 -8.87 39.51
C ARG A 13 46.72 -8.94 40.81
N GLY A 14 46.07 -10.01 41.24
CA GLY A 14 45.96 -11.39 40.77
C GLY A 14 45.19 -12.26 41.80
N LEU A 15 44.57 -13.31 41.25
CA LEU A 15 43.82 -14.47 41.79
C LEU A 15 44.27 -15.17 43.10
N VAL A 16 43.34 -15.89 43.77
CA VAL A 16 43.25 -17.38 43.91
C VAL A 16 41.88 -17.78 44.56
N GLY A 17 41.25 -18.88 44.12
CA GLY A 17 39.99 -19.45 44.66
C GLY A 17 40.10 -20.87 45.26
N LEU A 18 38.98 -21.45 45.75
CA LEU A 18 38.60 -22.89 45.70
C LEU A 18 37.28 -23.24 46.46
N HIS A 19 36.71 -24.39 46.09
CA HIS A 19 35.36 -24.96 46.28
C HIS A 19 34.87 -25.32 47.72
N SER A 20 33.54 -25.38 47.94
CA SER A 20 32.71 -26.63 47.96
C SER A 20 31.45 -26.57 48.85
N ALA A 21 30.46 -27.42 48.47
CA ALA A 21 29.38 -28.05 49.26
C ALA A 21 28.01 -27.33 49.47
N GLN A 22 26.95 -27.98 48.98
CA GLN A 22 25.55 -27.80 49.39
C GLN A 22 25.20 -28.65 50.62
N PRO A 23 24.06 -28.36 51.28
CA PRO A 23 23.03 -29.40 51.41
C PRO A 23 21.57 -28.95 51.17
N ARG A 24 20.76 -29.96 50.83
CA ARG A 24 19.29 -30.01 50.60
C ARG A 24 18.42 -29.79 51.85
N VAL A 25 17.09 -29.68 51.64
CA VAL A 25 15.91 -30.24 52.40
C VAL A 25 14.77 -29.18 52.41
N VAL A 26 13.46 -29.38 52.19
CA VAL A 26 12.54 -30.52 51.93
C VAL A 26 11.24 -29.96 51.32
N ARG A 27 10.57 -30.78 50.50
CA ARG A 27 9.21 -30.60 49.95
C ARG A 27 8.21 -31.33 50.85
N VAL A 28 7.08 -30.74 51.21
CA VAL A 28 5.96 -31.47 51.85
C VAL A 28 4.65 -31.25 51.09
N CYS A 29 4.20 -32.31 50.43
CA CYS A 29 2.82 -32.60 50.04
C CYS A 29 2.42 -33.90 50.75
N ARG A 30 1.16 -34.03 51.19
CA ARG A 30 0.41 -35.29 51.46
C ARG A 30 -0.99 -34.97 52.02
N PRO A 31 -1.97 -35.90 52.04
CA PRO A 31 -1.86 -37.36 51.80
C PRO A 31 -2.94 -38.02 50.89
N ARG A 32 -2.68 -39.31 50.59
CA ARG A 32 -3.54 -40.32 49.94
C ARG A 32 -4.38 -41.11 50.96
N LEU A 33 -5.42 -41.82 50.49
CA LEU A 33 -5.80 -43.23 50.80
C LEU A 33 -6.94 -43.64 49.82
N CYS A 34 -6.75 -44.55 48.85
CA CYS A 34 -6.74 -46.05 48.83
C CYS A 34 -8.14 -46.72 48.81
N THR A 35 -8.47 -47.44 47.72
CA THR A 35 -8.63 -48.93 47.61
C THR A 35 -9.12 -49.35 46.19
N ALA A 36 -8.65 -50.51 45.69
CA ALA A 36 -8.92 -51.15 44.36
C ALA A 36 -9.98 -52.29 44.48
N PRO A 37 -10.28 -53.22 43.50
CA PRO A 37 -9.70 -53.50 42.16
C PRO A 37 -10.63 -54.09 41.02
N LEU A 38 -10.02 -54.40 39.83
CA LEU A 38 -10.27 -55.51 38.85
C LEU A 38 -11.12 -55.37 37.53
N ARG A 39 -10.42 -55.70 36.40
CA ARG A 39 -10.81 -56.33 35.10
C ARG A 39 -11.61 -55.51 34.06
N GLY A 40 -11.29 -55.42 32.76
CA GLY A 40 -10.22 -55.98 31.92
C GLY A 40 -10.35 -55.60 30.42
N ARG A 41 -9.28 -55.89 29.65
CA ARG A 41 -9.14 -56.02 28.17
C ARG A 41 -8.96 -54.75 27.27
N ARG A 42 -7.70 -54.60 26.81
CA ARG A 42 -7.07 -54.05 25.57
C ARG A 42 -7.83 -53.06 24.65
N PRO A 43 -7.09 -52.10 24.06
CA PRO A 43 -6.79 -52.22 22.62
C PRO A 43 -5.31 -52.03 22.24
N LEU A 44 -5.05 -52.33 20.97
CA LEU A 44 -3.77 -52.63 20.32
C LEU A 44 -2.86 -51.42 20.09
N CYS A 45 -1.55 -51.70 20.10
CA CYS A 45 -0.45 -50.80 19.75
C CYS A 45 0.00 -51.10 18.30
N PRO A 46 0.21 -50.10 17.42
CA PRO A 46 0.86 -50.32 16.14
C PRO A 46 2.40 -50.34 16.28
N PRO A 47 3.14 -51.06 15.41
CA PRO A 47 4.53 -51.37 15.65
C PRO A 47 5.47 -50.22 15.28
N ARG A 48 6.53 -50.09 16.09
CA ARG A 48 7.75 -49.35 15.80
C ARG A 48 8.42 -49.91 14.54
N CYS A 49 8.65 -49.07 13.54
CA CYS A 49 9.69 -49.29 12.55
C CYS A 49 10.87 -48.37 12.85
N VAL A 50 12.05 -48.98 12.80
CA VAL A 50 13.36 -48.47 13.18
C VAL A 50 13.83 -47.44 12.15
N ALA A 51 14.08 -46.21 12.58
CA ALA A 51 14.77 -45.22 11.75
C ALA A 51 16.26 -45.53 11.73
N SER A 52 16.76 -46.05 10.61
CA SER A 52 18.19 -46.04 10.27
C SER A 52 18.58 -44.63 9.80
N PRO A 53 19.77 -44.13 10.16
CA PRO A 53 20.27 -42.86 9.64
C PRO A 53 20.81 -43.12 8.23
N LEU A 54 20.03 -42.78 7.20
CA LEU A 54 20.57 -42.65 5.86
C LEU A 54 21.18 -41.25 5.74
N ALA A 55 22.50 -41.20 5.88
CA ALA A 55 23.31 -40.07 5.44
C ALA A 55 22.97 -39.77 3.97
N PRO A 56 22.83 -38.49 3.56
CA PRO A 56 22.70 -38.16 2.16
C PRO A 56 23.99 -38.59 1.45
N SER A 57 23.86 -39.38 0.38
CA SER A 57 25.02 -39.77 -0.42
C SER A 57 25.60 -38.51 -1.08
N LEU A 58 26.76 -38.09 -0.61
CA LEU A 58 27.58 -36.99 -1.15
C LEU A 58 28.11 -37.26 -2.58
N ALA A 59 27.67 -38.31 -3.25
CA ALA A 59 28.15 -38.72 -4.57
C ALA A 59 27.16 -38.43 -5.73
N ALA A 60 25.91 -38.04 -5.45
CA ALA A 60 24.93 -37.65 -6.49
C ALA A 60 24.79 -36.11 -6.65
N ALA A 61 25.24 -35.33 -5.67
CA ALA A 61 25.24 -33.87 -5.73
C ALA A 61 26.35 -33.28 -6.63
N SER A 62 27.35 -34.07 -7.02
CA SER A 62 28.43 -33.58 -7.90
C SER A 62 28.12 -33.68 -9.39
N ALA A 63 27.00 -34.31 -9.80
CA ALA A 63 26.65 -34.47 -11.21
C ALA A 63 25.71 -33.36 -11.74
N HIS A 64 24.88 -32.75 -10.88
CA HIS A 64 23.99 -31.64 -11.27
C HIS A 64 24.67 -30.26 -11.22
N GLY A 65 25.78 -30.12 -10.49
CA GLY A 65 26.51 -28.85 -10.40
C GLY A 65 27.20 -28.42 -11.70
N ASP A 66 27.45 -29.36 -12.62
CA ASP A 66 28.19 -29.09 -13.87
C ASP A 66 27.30 -28.75 -15.07
N GLN A 67 26.00 -29.11 -15.06
CA GLN A 67 25.10 -28.85 -16.19
C GLN A 67 24.87 -27.35 -16.45
N HIS A 68 24.80 -26.54 -15.40
CA HIS A 68 24.61 -25.09 -15.51
C HIS A 68 25.81 -24.34 -16.11
N ARG A 69 26.98 -25.00 -16.19
CA ARG A 69 28.22 -24.47 -16.80
C ARG A 69 28.45 -25.02 -18.20
N LEU A 70 27.57 -25.87 -18.70
CA LEU A 70 27.63 -26.33 -20.08
C LEU A 70 27.21 -25.18 -21.00
N ALA A 71 27.89 -25.10 -22.15
CA ALA A 71 27.49 -24.20 -23.21
C ALA A 71 26.10 -24.63 -23.72
N SER A 72 25.18 -23.67 -23.84
CA SER A 72 23.81 -23.93 -24.30
C SER A 72 23.66 -23.97 -25.83
N GLY A 73 24.76 -23.79 -26.58
CA GLY A 73 24.82 -23.92 -28.03
C GLY A 73 24.77 -22.60 -28.81
N GLN A 74 24.46 -21.47 -28.16
CA GLN A 74 24.54 -20.14 -28.75
C GLN A 74 26.00 -19.65 -28.81
N GLU A 75 26.29 -18.76 -29.76
CA GLU A 75 27.64 -18.19 -29.92
C GLU A 75 27.91 -17.03 -28.96
N ALA A 76 29.19 -16.79 -28.68
CA ALA A 76 29.63 -15.58 -27.99
C ALA A 76 29.43 -14.35 -28.90
N SER A 77 29.29 -13.18 -28.29
CA SER A 77 29.20 -11.90 -29.02
C SER A 77 30.25 -10.91 -28.53
N TRP A 78 30.21 -9.68 -29.04
CA TRP A 78 31.05 -8.61 -28.52
C TRP A 78 30.67 -8.21 -27.09
N ALA A 79 29.42 -8.49 -26.68
CA ALA A 79 28.85 -8.03 -25.42
C ALA A 79 28.83 -9.10 -24.32
N HIS A 80 29.04 -10.38 -24.65
CA HIS A 80 29.06 -11.48 -23.69
C HIS A 80 29.87 -12.67 -24.23
N GLY A 81 30.42 -13.47 -23.31
CA GLY A 81 31.04 -14.76 -23.61
C GLY A 81 30.03 -15.82 -24.08
N GLN A 82 30.49 -17.05 -24.25
CA GLN A 82 29.64 -18.16 -24.70
C GLN A 82 28.49 -18.38 -23.69
N PRO A 83 27.22 -18.30 -24.13
CA PRO A 83 26.08 -18.54 -23.25
C PRO A 83 26.10 -19.94 -22.64
N LEU A 84 25.70 -20.01 -21.37
CA LEU A 84 25.60 -21.23 -20.59
C LEU A 84 24.13 -21.56 -20.32
N CYS A 85 23.83 -22.81 -19.99
CA CYS A 85 22.47 -23.26 -19.64
C CYS A 85 21.80 -22.35 -18.60
N GLY A 86 22.52 -21.90 -17.57
CA GLY A 86 21.98 -21.06 -16.49
C GLY A 86 21.15 -21.86 -15.48
N ARG A 87 20.35 -21.18 -14.66
CA ARG A 87 19.51 -21.77 -13.59
C ARG A 87 18.13 -21.13 -13.55
N ALA A 88 17.12 -21.94 -13.20
CA ALA A 88 15.74 -21.49 -13.01
C ALA A 88 15.50 -20.68 -11.72
N ASP A 89 16.46 -20.68 -10.79
CA ASP A 89 16.37 -19.95 -9.52
C ASP A 89 17.71 -19.24 -9.23
N PRO A 90 17.68 -18.01 -8.69
CA PRO A 90 16.49 -17.16 -8.44
C PRO A 90 15.86 -16.60 -9.73
N MET A 91 14.57 -16.25 -9.65
CA MET A 91 13.84 -15.53 -10.72
C MET A 91 14.47 -14.16 -11.01
N GLY A 92 14.27 -13.67 -12.24
CA GLY A 92 14.83 -12.40 -12.71
C GLY A 92 16.31 -12.50 -13.13
N ALA A 93 16.94 -11.33 -13.30
CA ALA A 93 18.38 -11.25 -13.56
C ALA A 93 19.19 -11.18 -12.27
N THR A 94 20.17 -12.07 -12.10
CA THR A 94 21.08 -12.10 -10.95
C THR A 94 22.54 -12.22 -11.37
N LEU A 95 23.40 -11.41 -10.76
CA LEU A 95 24.84 -11.41 -11.01
C LEU A 95 25.55 -12.24 -9.95
N ASP A 96 26.31 -13.26 -10.37
CA ASP A 96 27.27 -13.92 -9.48
C ASP A 96 28.51 -13.01 -9.35
N PRO A 97 28.76 -12.42 -8.16
CA PRO A 97 29.85 -11.48 -7.99
C PRO A 97 31.24 -12.12 -8.10
N HIS A 98 31.36 -13.45 -7.98
CA HIS A 98 32.64 -14.14 -8.06
C HIS A 98 33.02 -14.47 -9.51
N SER A 99 32.05 -14.97 -10.28
CA SER A 99 32.29 -15.37 -11.67
C SER A 99 32.02 -14.25 -12.69
N GLY A 100 31.29 -13.20 -12.29
CA GLY A 100 30.85 -12.13 -13.20
C GLY A 100 29.82 -12.62 -14.23
N VAL A 101 29.18 -13.77 -13.96
CA VAL A 101 28.16 -14.35 -14.82
C VAL A 101 26.79 -13.83 -14.39
N THR A 102 26.03 -13.30 -15.35
CA THR A 102 24.64 -12.88 -15.12
C THR A 102 23.70 -14.03 -15.52
N ASN A 103 22.93 -14.53 -14.57
CA ASN A 103 21.86 -15.50 -14.79
C ASN A 103 20.54 -14.78 -15.00
N PHE A 104 19.75 -15.25 -15.97
CA PHE A 104 18.39 -14.79 -16.23
C PHE A 104 17.44 -15.96 -16.02
N ALA A 105 16.32 -15.74 -15.33
CA ALA A 105 15.27 -16.74 -15.13
C ALA A 105 13.88 -16.08 -15.23
N LEU A 106 13.01 -16.68 -16.04
CA LEU A 106 11.69 -16.14 -16.40
C LEU A 106 10.65 -17.24 -16.43
N PHE A 107 9.55 -17.06 -15.71
CA PHE A 107 8.39 -17.95 -15.79
C PHE A 107 7.56 -17.64 -17.05
N ALA A 108 7.30 -18.65 -17.88
CA ALA A 108 6.35 -18.60 -19.00
C ALA A 108 5.95 -20.02 -19.41
N SER A 109 4.83 -20.52 -18.88
CA SER A 109 4.41 -21.91 -19.04
C SER A 109 3.84 -22.19 -20.43
N ASN A 110 3.03 -21.25 -20.95
CA ASN A 110 2.38 -21.35 -22.26
C ASN A 110 3.26 -20.92 -23.45
N ALA A 111 4.50 -20.50 -23.19
CA ALA A 111 5.45 -20.15 -24.24
C ALA A 111 6.08 -21.39 -24.88
N TRP A 112 6.22 -21.38 -26.22
CA TRP A 112 6.99 -22.38 -26.97
C TRP A 112 8.39 -21.89 -27.36
N GLY A 113 8.66 -20.59 -27.23
CA GLY A 113 9.98 -20.00 -27.43
C GLY A 113 10.17 -18.72 -26.63
N VAL A 114 11.40 -18.47 -26.19
CA VAL A 114 11.79 -17.23 -25.52
C VAL A 114 13.13 -16.76 -26.08
N THR A 115 13.22 -15.47 -26.35
CA THR A 115 14.46 -14.80 -26.75
C THR A 115 14.77 -13.69 -25.75
N LEU A 116 15.98 -13.70 -25.19
CA LEU A 116 16.49 -12.58 -24.40
C LEU A 116 16.92 -11.46 -25.36
N CYS A 117 16.31 -10.29 -25.23
CA CYS A 117 16.61 -9.11 -26.02
C CYS A 117 17.46 -8.15 -25.18
N LEU A 118 18.63 -7.78 -25.69
CA LEU A 118 19.53 -6.82 -25.06
C LEU A 118 19.48 -5.47 -25.80
N PHE A 119 19.60 -4.39 -25.03
CA PHE A 119 19.49 -3.02 -25.53
C PHE A 119 20.65 -2.15 -25.05
N SER A 120 21.29 -1.44 -25.97
CA SER A 120 21.95 -0.18 -25.65
C SER A 120 20.89 0.88 -25.40
N GLU A 121 21.20 1.90 -24.60
CA GLU A 121 20.25 3.00 -24.36
C GLU A 121 19.87 3.73 -25.67
N ALA A 122 20.82 3.83 -26.61
CA ALA A 122 20.57 4.44 -27.92
C ALA A 122 19.58 3.63 -28.77
N ASP A 123 19.73 2.29 -28.80
CA ASP A 123 18.81 1.43 -29.54
C ASP A 123 17.44 1.35 -28.86
N LEU A 124 17.38 1.33 -27.52
CA LEU A 124 16.12 1.41 -26.78
C LEU A 124 15.31 2.66 -27.16
N ARG A 125 15.97 3.84 -27.15
CA ARG A 125 15.35 5.11 -27.58
C ARG A 125 14.96 5.13 -29.06
N ALA A 126 15.65 4.35 -29.89
CA ALA A 126 15.31 4.18 -31.31
C ALA A 126 14.26 3.08 -31.56
N GLY A 127 13.75 2.41 -30.51
CA GLY A 127 12.80 1.32 -30.62
C GLY A 127 13.38 0.07 -31.30
N ARG A 128 14.67 -0.23 -31.11
CA ARG A 128 15.37 -1.36 -31.74
C ARG A 128 16.05 -2.24 -30.70
N VAL A 129 16.16 -3.53 -30.98
CA VAL A 129 16.97 -4.47 -30.17
C VAL A 129 18.43 -4.40 -30.63
N THR A 130 19.38 -4.40 -29.69
CA THR A 130 20.82 -4.40 -30.00
C THR A 130 21.33 -5.81 -30.29
N LEU A 131 20.96 -6.77 -29.46
CA LEU A 131 21.31 -8.19 -29.61
C LEU A 131 20.15 -9.07 -29.16
N GLU A 132 19.92 -10.18 -29.86
CA GLU A 132 18.95 -11.20 -29.49
C GLU A 132 19.68 -12.51 -29.18
N VAL A 133 19.32 -13.14 -28.06
CA VAL A 133 19.86 -14.44 -27.63
C VAL A 133 18.68 -15.40 -27.47
N PRO A 134 18.37 -16.22 -28.48
CA PRO A 134 17.31 -17.22 -28.40
C PRO A 134 17.64 -18.30 -27.37
N LEU A 135 16.70 -18.66 -26.50
CA LEU A 135 16.88 -19.73 -25.51
C LEU A 135 16.54 -21.08 -26.15
N ALA A 136 17.45 -22.05 -26.02
CA ALA A 136 17.23 -23.40 -26.54
C ALA A 136 16.28 -24.16 -25.60
N PRO A 137 15.04 -24.54 -26.00
CA PRO A 137 14.05 -25.10 -25.08
C PRO A 137 14.54 -26.37 -24.34
N GLU A 138 15.37 -27.19 -25.00
CA GLU A 138 15.95 -28.42 -24.44
C GLU A 138 17.01 -28.16 -23.34
N ALA A 139 17.67 -27.00 -23.36
CA ALA A 139 18.83 -26.70 -22.52
C ALA A 139 18.63 -25.50 -21.56
N ASN A 140 17.70 -24.61 -21.90
CA ASN A 140 17.45 -23.31 -21.26
C ASN A 140 16.02 -23.24 -20.68
N ARG A 141 15.41 -24.37 -20.35
CA ARG A 141 14.09 -24.46 -19.70
C ARG A 141 14.07 -25.61 -18.70
N THR A 142 13.60 -25.34 -17.48
CA THR A 142 13.39 -26.35 -16.44
C THR A 142 11.95 -26.20 -15.95
N GLY A 143 11.11 -27.18 -16.25
CA GLY A 143 9.65 -27.03 -16.06
C GLY A 143 9.13 -25.86 -16.90
N ASP A 144 8.53 -24.87 -16.24
CA ASP A 144 7.96 -23.67 -16.87
C ASP A 144 8.85 -22.43 -16.77
N VAL A 145 10.09 -22.61 -16.30
CA VAL A 145 11.05 -21.53 -16.11
C VAL A 145 12.14 -21.57 -17.17
N TRP A 146 12.13 -20.56 -18.03
CA TRP A 146 13.16 -20.28 -19.03
C TRP A 146 14.35 -19.62 -18.37
N HIS A 147 15.56 -20.02 -18.73
CA HIS A 147 16.76 -19.48 -18.09
C HIS A 147 17.99 -19.57 -18.99
N ILE A 148 18.91 -18.62 -18.83
CA ILE A 148 20.19 -18.58 -19.53
C ILE A 148 21.21 -17.82 -18.69
N ALA A 149 22.49 -18.17 -18.80
CA ALA A 149 23.55 -17.44 -18.11
C ALA A 149 24.57 -16.89 -19.11
N LEU A 150 24.88 -15.60 -18.98
CA LEU A 150 25.78 -14.86 -19.86
C LEU A 150 27.06 -14.45 -19.09
N PRO A 151 28.21 -15.07 -19.38
CA PRO A 151 29.49 -14.66 -18.79
C PRO A 151 29.98 -13.33 -19.36
N GLY A 152 30.47 -12.42 -18.51
CA GLY A 152 31.12 -11.19 -18.97
C GLY A 152 30.18 -10.27 -19.77
N LEU A 153 28.90 -10.27 -19.42
CA LEU A 153 27.89 -9.40 -20.04
C LEU A 153 28.23 -7.93 -19.77
N ASP A 154 28.18 -7.09 -20.82
CA ASP A 154 28.38 -5.64 -20.70
C ASP A 154 27.33 -5.04 -19.74
N PRO A 155 27.74 -4.46 -18.60
CA PRO A 155 26.82 -3.96 -17.57
C PRO A 155 26.07 -2.69 -17.97
N SER A 156 26.43 -2.06 -19.11
CA SER A 156 25.72 -0.91 -19.66
C SER A 156 24.48 -1.28 -20.46
N LEU A 157 24.33 -2.56 -20.83
CA LEU A 157 23.15 -3.04 -21.53
C LEU A 157 21.95 -3.15 -20.60
N LEU A 158 20.78 -3.06 -21.21
CA LEU A 158 19.47 -3.31 -20.62
C LEU A 158 18.90 -4.58 -21.25
N TYR A 159 17.86 -5.16 -20.66
CA TYR A 159 17.27 -6.39 -21.19
C TYR A 159 15.74 -6.43 -21.14
N GLY A 160 15.16 -7.29 -21.97
CA GLY A 160 13.75 -7.69 -21.94
C GLY A 160 13.61 -9.04 -22.66
N TYR A 161 12.38 -9.50 -22.86
CA TYR A 161 12.13 -10.79 -23.50
C TYR A 161 11.17 -10.69 -24.66
N ARG A 162 11.45 -11.39 -25.76
CA ARG A 162 10.47 -11.69 -26.79
C ARG A 162 9.94 -13.10 -26.54
N VAL A 163 8.63 -13.22 -26.40
CA VAL A 163 7.98 -14.48 -26.04
C VAL A 163 7.08 -14.95 -27.17
N TYR A 164 7.26 -16.21 -27.55
CA TYR A 164 6.55 -16.87 -28.63
C TYR A 164 5.53 -17.83 -28.02
N GLY A 165 4.28 -17.67 -28.43
CA GLY A 165 3.12 -18.41 -27.90
C GLY A 165 1.92 -18.26 -28.82
N SER A 166 0.79 -18.89 -28.47
CA SER A 166 -0.46 -18.71 -29.22
C SER A 166 -1.14 -17.37 -28.85
N ASN A 167 -2.07 -16.97 -29.69
CA ASN A 167 -2.83 -15.73 -29.50
C ASN A 167 -4.30 -15.99 -29.87
N ASP A 168 -5.21 -15.69 -28.95
CA ASP A 168 -6.65 -15.92 -29.07
C ASP A 168 -7.31 -15.17 -30.24
N GLU A 169 -6.70 -14.09 -30.73
CA GLU A 169 -7.16 -13.38 -31.93
C GLU A 169 -6.75 -14.08 -33.23
N GLN A 170 -5.74 -14.96 -33.18
CA GLN A 170 -5.14 -15.60 -34.35
C GLN A 170 -5.46 -17.10 -34.46
N HIS A 171 -5.77 -17.75 -33.34
CA HIS A 171 -5.97 -19.19 -33.28
C HIS A 171 -7.26 -19.54 -32.52
N GLU A 172 -8.16 -20.21 -33.22
CA GLU A 172 -9.29 -20.91 -32.59
C GLU A 172 -8.71 -21.97 -31.64
N ASP A 173 -9.14 -21.99 -30.37
CA ASP A 173 -8.68 -22.89 -29.29
C ASP A 173 -7.54 -22.38 -28.38
N SER A 174 -7.17 -21.10 -28.46
CA SER A 174 -6.21 -20.49 -27.53
C SER A 174 -6.78 -19.37 -26.65
N GLU A 175 -8.07 -19.40 -26.30
CA GLU A 175 -8.78 -18.35 -25.55
C GLU A 175 -7.99 -17.88 -24.33
N GLY A 176 -7.81 -16.56 -24.18
CA GLY A 176 -7.04 -15.97 -23.09
C GLY A 176 -5.52 -16.09 -23.22
N GLN A 177 -4.95 -16.74 -24.26
CA GLN A 177 -3.53 -16.58 -24.61
C GLN A 177 -3.34 -15.33 -25.46
N ARG A 178 -2.34 -14.50 -25.15
CA ARG A 178 -2.11 -13.20 -25.80
C ARG A 178 -0.63 -12.92 -26.10
N HIS A 179 0.09 -13.94 -26.52
CA HIS A 179 1.50 -13.77 -26.88
C HIS A 179 1.59 -12.93 -28.18
N ASP A 180 2.50 -11.97 -28.18
CA ASP A 180 2.81 -11.13 -29.36
C ASP A 180 4.33 -11.00 -29.50
N PRO A 181 4.97 -11.85 -30.32
CA PRO A 181 6.42 -11.80 -30.51
C PRO A 181 6.86 -10.56 -31.27
N ALA A 182 5.98 -9.68 -31.75
CA ALA A 182 6.39 -8.35 -32.22
C ALA A 182 6.79 -7.42 -31.06
N ARG A 183 6.40 -7.76 -29.83
CA ARG A 183 6.73 -6.99 -28.60
C ARG A 183 7.93 -7.57 -27.88
N VAL A 184 8.59 -6.71 -27.12
CA VAL A 184 9.56 -7.11 -26.10
C VAL A 184 8.97 -6.72 -24.74
N VAL A 185 8.78 -7.71 -23.88
CA VAL A 185 8.15 -7.58 -22.57
C VAL A 185 9.19 -7.45 -21.46
N LEU A 186 8.80 -6.75 -20.39
CA LEU A 186 9.59 -6.57 -19.18
C LEU A 186 9.60 -7.83 -18.32
N ASP A 187 10.75 -8.04 -17.66
CA ASP A 187 10.89 -9.01 -16.58
C ASP A 187 10.05 -8.56 -15.36
N PRO A 188 9.12 -9.39 -14.84
CA PRO A 188 8.34 -9.03 -13.65
C PRO A 188 9.19 -8.77 -12.41
N TYR A 189 10.39 -9.35 -12.33
CA TYR A 189 11.35 -9.21 -11.23
C TYR A 189 12.37 -8.10 -11.48
N SER A 190 12.19 -7.25 -12.50
CA SER A 190 13.10 -6.14 -12.77
C SER A 190 13.13 -5.15 -11.62
N GLN A 191 14.32 -4.91 -11.06
CA GLN A 191 14.52 -3.96 -9.96
C GLN A 191 14.65 -2.51 -10.45
N VAL A 192 14.94 -2.30 -11.73
CA VAL A 192 14.97 -0.97 -12.35
C VAL A 192 14.45 -1.08 -13.76
N ILE A 193 13.53 -0.18 -14.13
CA ILE A 193 12.97 -0.07 -15.47
C ILE A 193 13.46 1.23 -16.11
N VAL A 194 13.91 1.12 -17.36
CA VAL A 194 14.32 2.23 -18.20
C VAL A 194 13.44 2.21 -19.45
N ASN A 195 12.79 3.32 -19.77
CA ASN A 195 11.88 3.42 -20.92
C ASN A 195 12.19 4.61 -21.84
N GLY A 196 13.42 5.09 -21.80
CA GLY A 196 13.86 6.27 -22.55
C GLY A 196 13.35 7.60 -22.02
N ARG A 197 12.47 7.61 -21.00
CA ARG A 197 11.99 8.82 -20.30
C ARG A 197 12.69 8.91 -18.95
N GLN A 198 13.40 10.01 -18.72
CA GLN A 198 14.19 10.21 -17.50
C GLN A 198 13.53 11.19 -16.54
N ARG A 199 12.55 11.96 -17.00
CA ARG A 199 11.86 12.99 -16.21
C ARG A 199 10.36 12.76 -16.21
N TRP A 200 9.73 13.17 -15.11
CA TRP A 200 8.28 13.20 -15.00
C TRP A 200 7.67 14.08 -16.11
N GLY A 201 6.67 13.55 -16.81
CA GLY A 201 5.93 14.24 -17.86
C GLY A 201 6.70 14.39 -19.17
N GLU A 202 7.91 13.85 -19.26
CA GLU A 202 8.68 13.80 -20.51
C GLU A 202 8.03 12.81 -21.46
N MET A 203 7.62 13.27 -22.64
CA MET A 203 7.09 12.40 -23.68
C MET A 203 8.21 11.51 -24.23
N GLY A 204 7.88 10.26 -24.59
CA GLY A 204 8.80 9.36 -25.24
C GLY A 204 9.23 9.85 -26.64
N PRO A 205 10.21 9.17 -27.26
CA PRO A 205 10.73 9.55 -28.58
C PRO A 205 9.64 9.52 -29.64
N ASP A 206 9.72 10.45 -30.60
CA ASP A 206 8.85 10.44 -31.79
C ASP A 206 9.38 9.40 -32.79
N LEU A 207 8.72 8.24 -32.81
CA LEU A 207 9.06 7.11 -33.66
C LEU A 207 7.86 6.76 -34.55
N ALA A 208 8.13 6.06 -35.65
CA ALA A 208 7.09 5.46 -36.49
C ALA A 208 6.48 4.22 -35.79
N TYR A 209 5.86 4.40 -34.63
CA TYR A 209 5.21 3.34 -33.88
C TYR A 209 4.19 2.59 -34.76
N LYS A 210 3.96 1.32 -34.44
CA LYS A 210 3.08 0.40 -35.20
C LYS A 210 3.61 0.04 -36.60
N THR A 211 4.81 0.44 -36.98
CA THR A 211 5.50 -0.10 -38.16
C THR A 211 6.33 -1.33 -37.79
N PRO A 212 6.44 -2.34 -38.67
CA PRO A 212 7.25 -3.53 -38.40
C PRO A 212 8.69 -3.18 -38.05
N GLY A 213 9.22 -3.79 -36.98
CA GLY A 213 10.59 -3.58 -36.51
C GLY A 213 10.80 -2.40 -35.56
N VAL A 214 9.79 -1.52 -35.37
CA VAL A 214 9.84 -0.44 -34.37
C VAL A 214 9.09 -0.86 -33.11
N LEU A 215 9.81 -0.91 -31.99
CA LEU A 215 9.30 -1.28 -30.68
C LEU A 215 8.56 -0.12 -29.96
N GLY A 216 7.65 -0.46 -29.05
CA GLY A 216 6.77 0.47 -28.35
C GLY A 216 5.38 0.62 -28.99
N TYR A 217 4.48 1.31 -28.30
CA TYR A 217 3.08 1.52 -28.74
C TYR A 217 2.81 2.93 -29.23
N ALA A 218 3.35 3.91 -28.53
CA ALA A 218 3.18 5.33 -28.75
C ALA A 218 4.25 6.09 -27.96
N ALA A 219 4.35 7.41 -28.15
CA ALA A 219 5.27 8.22 -27.37
C ALA A 219 4.92 8.22 -25.86
N THR A 220 3.68 7.96 -25.48
CA THR A 220 3.25 7.76 -24.07
C THR A 220 3.60 6.37 -23.53
N TRP A 221 3.86 5.40 -24.42
CA TRP A 221 4.22 4.01 -24.11
C TRP A 221 5.40 3.56 -24.99
N PRO A 222 6.59 4.18 -24.83
CA PRO A 222 7.79 3.78 -25.54
C PRO A 222 8.27 2.41 -25.05
N GLN A 223 9.19 1.77 -25.79
CA GLN A 223 9.79 0.51 -25.34
C GLN A 223 10.49 0.70 -23.99
N ALA A 224 10.20 -0.21 -23.07
CA ALA A 224 10.86 -0.29 -21.77
C ALA A 224 11.81 -1.51 -21.71
N ALA A 225 12.84 -1.43 -20.89
CA ALA A 225 13.78 -2.51 -20.63
C ALA A 225 14.21 -2.48 -19.15
N ALA A 226 14.59 -3.63 -18.63
CA ALA A 226 15.12 -3.79 -17.28
C ALA A 226 16.63 -3.50 -17.25
N ALA A 227 17.12 -2.84 -16.20
CA ALA A 227 18.56 -2.68 -16.00
C ALA A 227 19.20 -3.96 -15.46
N LEU A 228 20.45 -4.21 -15.82
CA LEU A 228 21.22 -5.33 -15.31
C LEU A 228 21.67 -5.11 -13.85
N PRO A 229 21.72 -6.17 -13.02
CA PRO A 229 22.33 -6.11 -11.70
C PRO A 229 23.82 -5.70 -11.79
N GLN A 230 24.26 -4.81 -10.91
CA GLN A 230 25.60 -4.21 -10.96
C GLN A 230 26.58 -4.85 -9.95
N PRO A 231 27.84 -5.14 -10.31
CA PRO A 231 28.84 -5.71 -9.40
C PRO A 231 29.28 -4.71 -8.31
N GLY A 232 29.41 -5.17 -7.07
CA GLY A 232 30.00 -4.39 -5.97
C GLY A 232 29.16 -3.21 -5.44
N ALA A 233 27.94 -3.02 -5.95
CA ALA A 233 27.03 -1.96 -5.56
C ALA A 233 26.20 -2.34 -4.32
N GLN A 234 26.87 -2.61 -3.18
CA GLN A 234 26.15 -2.71 -1.91
C GLN A 234 25.94 -1.31 -1.34
N PHE A 235 24.68 -0.93 -1.16
CA PHE A 235 24.31 0.30 -0.47
C PHE A 235 24.78 0.24 0.98
N ASP A 236 25.45 1.29 1.45
CA ASP A 236 25.86 1.38 2.86
C ASP A 236 24.68 1.87 3.72
N TRP A 237 24.03 0.93 4.39
CA TRP A 237 22.95 1.19 5.34
C TRP A 237 23.45 1.83 6.64
N GLU A 238 24.76 1.88 6.91
CA GLU A 238 25.32 2.48 8.12
C GLU A 238 24.73 1.89 9.42
N GLY A 239 24.39 0.61 9.39
CA GLY A 239 23.78 -0.13 10.51
C GLY A 239 22.27 0.02 10.65
N ASP A 240 21.61 0.71 9.72
CA ASP A 240 20.16 0.85 9.66
C ASP A 240 19.42 -0.49 9.65
N ARG A 241 18.24 -0.50 10.28
CA ARG A 241 17.29 -1.62 10.33
C ARG A 241 15.87 -1.05 10.46
N PRO A 242 14.84 -1.78 9.99
CA PRO A 242 13.44 -1.42 10.24
C PRO A 242 13.14 -1.06 11.70
N LEU A 243 12.27 -0.07 11.88
CA LEU A 243 11.74 0.53 13.11
C LEU A 243 11.35 -0.48 14.18
N GLY A 244 10.41 -1.34 13.80
CA GLY A 244 9.72 -2.21 14.74
C GLY A 244 8.93 -1.44 15.80
N LEU A 245 8.47 -0.22 15.50
CA LEU A 245 7.58 0.54 16.39
C LEU A 245 6.28 -0.23 16.58
N ALA A 246 5.72 -0.15 17.79
CA ALA A 246 4.43 -0.79 18.09
C ALA A 246 3.30 -0.13 17.29
N MET A 247 2.35 -0.93 16.78
CA MET A 247 1.25 -0.43 15.94
C MET A 247 0.40 0.62 16.68
N GLU A 248 0.15 0.42 17.99
CA GLU A 248 -0.58 1.38 18.83
C GLU A 248 0.11 2.74 19.01
N ASP A 249 1.42 2.81 18.72
CA ASP A 249 2.24 4.01 18.91
C ASP A 249 2.35 4.84 17.63
N LEU A 250 1.83 4.34 16.51
CA LEU A 250 1.92 5.03 15.24
C LEU A 250 0.95 6.21 15.13
N VAL A 251 1.42 7.23 14.43
CA VAL A 251 0.66 8.30 13.80
C VAL A 251 1.16 8.36 12.36
N ILE A 252 0.31 7.88 11.44
CA ILE A 252 0.65 7.69 10.03
C ILE A 252 0.39 9.00 9.28
N TYR A 253 1.29 9.36 8.37
CA TYR A 253 1.14 10.48 7.44
C TYR A 253 1.13 9.97 6.00
N GLU A 254 -0.05 9.91 5.39
CA GLU A 254 -0.23 9.52 3.99
C GLU A 254 0.24 10.66 3.08
N MET A 255 1.16 10.37 2.17
CA MET A 255 1.78 11.38 1.32
C MET A 255 2.18 10.89 -0.07
N HIS A 256 2.17 11.82 -1.03
CA HIS A 256 2.68 11.60 -2.38
C HIS A 256 4.12 12.11 -2.51
N VAL A 257 5.06 11.28 -2.96
CA VAL A 257 6.49 11.65 -3.10
C VAL A 257 6.66 12.94 -3.90
N ARG A 258 6.02 13.00 -5.09
CA ARG A 258 6.08 14.19 -5.93
C ARG A 258 5.34 15.37 -5.28
N GLY A 259 4.14 15.13 -4.77
CA GLY A 259 3.28 16.17 -4.22
C GLY A 259 3.90 16.89 -3.02
N PHE A 260 4.66 16.17 -2.21
CA PHE A 260 5.26 16.70 -1.00
C PHE A 260 6.22 17.87 -1.25
N THR A 261 6.97 17.86 -2.37
CA THR A 261 7.99 18.89 -2.63
C THR A 261 7.97 19.53 -4.01
N GLN A 262 7.04 19.16 -4.89
CA GLN A 262 6.98 19.71 -6.24
C GLN A 262 6.62 21.21 -6.28
N HIS A 263 5.86 21.71 -5.30
CA HIS A 263 5.52 23.14 -5.25
C HIS A 263 6.79 23.99 -5.07
N SER A 264 6.86 25.15 -5.74
CA SER A 264 8.04 26.02 -5.70
C SER A 264 8.38 26.55 -4.30
N SER A 265 7.37 26.66 -3.41
CA SER A 265 7.55 27.03 -2.00
C SER A 265 8.32 25.99 -1.19
N SER A 266 8.49 24.76 -1.69
CA SER A 266 9.27 23.73 -1.01
C SER A 266 10.72 24.14 -0.83
N GLY A 267 11.31 24.90 -1.76
CA GLY A 267 12.69 25.38 -1.68
C GLY A 267 13.76 24.28 -1.63
N VAL A 268 13.44 23.06 -2.06
CA VAL A 268 14.38 21.93 -2.11
C VAL A 268 15.18 21.93 -3.40
N THR A 269 16.30 21.20 -3.42
CA THR A 269 17.18 21.14 -4.60
C THR A 269 16.63 20.27 -5.73
N ALA A 270 15.85 19.23 -5.40
CA ALA A 270 15.24 18.31 -6.35
C ALA A 270 13.73 18.16 -6.09
N PRO A 271 12.89 19.13 -6.53
CA PRO A 271 11.45 19.11 -6.31
C PRO A 271 10.78 17.85 -6.85
N GLY A 272 9.90 17.27 -6.05
CA GLY A 272 9.06 16.14 -6.44
C GLY A 272 9.79 14.80 -6.57
N THR A 273 10.91 14.65 -5.85
CA THR A 273 11.75 13.43 -5.88
C THR A 273 11.98 12.87 -4.48
N PHE A 274 12.49 11.64 -4.38
CA PHE A 274 12.93 11.04 -3.12
C PHE A 274 13.95 11.93 -2.40
N GLN A 275 14.93 12.49 -3.10
CA GLN A 275 15.88 13.45 -2.54
C GLN A 275 15.18 14.72 -2.01
N GLY A 276 14.17 15.23 -2.73
CA GLY A 276 13.37 16.36 -2.27
C GLY A 276 12.66 16.06 -0.95
N VAL A 277 12.08 14.87 -0.80
CA VAL A 277 11.44 14.42 0.45
C VAL A 277 12.46 14.42 1.60
N ILE A 278 13.67 13.89 1.39
CA ILE A 278 14.74 13.85 2.40
C ILE A 278 15.03 15.26 2.97
N GLU A 279 15.11 16.28 2.10
CA GLU A 279 15.37 17.68 2.50
C GLU A 279 14.26 18.30 3.37
N ARG A 280 13.11 17.63 3.49
CA ARG A 280 11.94 18.11 4.24
C ARG A 280 11.44 17.13 5.31
N LEU A 281 12.14 16.03 5.57
CA LEU A 281 11.76 15.09 6.65
C LEU A 281 11.74 15.73 8.04
N ASP A 282 12.54 16.77 8.28
CA ASP A 282 12.55 17.51 9.56
C ASP A 282 11.19 18.16 9.86
N TYR A 283 10.42 18.52 8.83
CA TYR A 283 9.04 19.00 9.00
C TYR A 283 8.13 17.92 9.58
N LEU A 284 8.19 16.69 9.06
CA LEU A 284 7.39 15.57 9.54
C LEU A 284 7.78 15.18 10.97
N GLN A 285 9.09 15.17 11.26
CA GLN A 285 9.59 14.95 12.61
C GLN A 285 9.08 16.04 13.59
N ALA A 286 9.09 17.32 13.17
CA ALA A 286 8.59 18.43 13.97
C ALA A 286 7.06 18.42 14.15
N LEU A 287 6.31 17.90 13.17
CA LEU A 287 4.87 17.66 13.26
C LEU A 287 4.56 16.56 14.30
N GLY A 288 5.49 15.61 14.49
CA GLY A 288 5.40 14.53 15.48
C GLY A 288 4.86 13.21 14.92
N VAL A 289 4.79 13.08 13.60
CA VAL A 289 4.45 11.79 12.94
C VAL A 289 5.66 10.86 13.01
N ASN A 290 5.41 9.56 13.08
CA ASN A 290 6.45 8.53 13.22
C ASN A 290 6.28 7.37 12.22
N ALA A 291 5.37 7.51 11.27
CA ALA A 291 5.28 6.66 10.09
C ALA A 291 4.80 7.50 8.90
N ILE A 292 5.40 7.30 7.73
CA ILE A 292 4.88 7.80 6.45
C ILE A 292 4.28 6.64 5.67
N GLU A 293 3.12 6.86 5.07
CA GLU A 293 2.52 5.97 4.09
C GLU A 293 2.70 6.62 2.72
N LEU A 294 3.62 6.07 1.93
CA LEU A 294 3.89 6.54 0.59
C LEU A 294 2.82 5.98 -0.34
N MET A 295 2.07 6.87 -1.01
CA MET A 295 1.30 6.52 -2.21
C MET A 295 2.19 5.77 -3.23
N PRO A 296 1.62 5.03 -4.21
CA PRO A 296 2.36 4.06 -5.02
C PRO A 296 3.74 4.54 -5.51
N VAL A 297 4.78 3.85 -5.05
CA VAL A 297 6.18 4.11 -5.45
C VAL A 297 6.78 3.01 -6.32
N HIS A 298 6.01 1.96 -6.63
CA HIS A 298 6.35 1.04 -7.72
C HIS A 298 6.38 1.79 -9.04
N GLU A 299 7.13 1.31 -10.03
CA GLU A 299 7.16 1.93 -11.37
C GLU A 299 5.76 1.90 -11.98
N PHE A 300 5.24 3.08 -12.36
CA PHE A 300 3.97 3.28 -13.07
C PHE A 300 4.14 4.31 -14.18
N ASN A 301 3.23 4.41 -15.14
CA ASN A 301 3.31 5.39 -16.21
C ASN A 301 2.38 6.60 -15.98
N GLU A 302 2.96 7.75 -15.65
CA GLU A 302 2.22 9.00 -15.45
C GLU A 302 1.56 9.53 -16.73
N LEU A 303 1.96 9.03 -17.91
CA LEU A 303 1.44 9.46 -19.21
C LEU A 303 0.37 8.51 -19.80
N GLU A 304 -0.06 7.49 -19.06
CA GLU A 304 -0.89 6.41 -19.64
C GLU A 304 -2.21 6.89 -20.26
N TYR A 305 -2.83 7.92 -19.68
CA TYR A 305 -4.01 8.62 -20.22
C TYR A 305 -3.74 10.12 -20.44
N TYR A 306 -2.51 10.45 -20.88
CA TYR A 306 -2.09 11.82 -21.15
C TYR A 306 -2.96 12.47 -22.24
N GLN A 307 -3.81 13.39 -21.81
CA GLN A 307 -4.77 14.08 -22.68
C GLN A 307 -5.02 15.50 -22.17
N VAL A 308 -5.29 16.43 -23.08
CA VAL A 308 -5.72 17.78 -22.72
C VAL A 308 -7.04 17.70 -21.96
N ILE A 309 -7.14 18.39 -20.83
CA ILE A 309 -8.40 18.51 -20.09
C ILE A 309 -9.35 19.40 -20.92
N PRO A 310 -10.56 18.94 -21.28
CA PRO A 310 -11.50 19.75 -22.05
C PRO A 310 -11.75 21.12 -21.41
N GLY A 311 -11.49 22.20 -22.16
CA GLY A 311 -11.66 23.57 -21.68
C GLY A 311 -10.52 24.13 -20.82
N SER A 312 -9.39 23.44 -20.73
CA SER A 312 -8.19 23.87 -19.98
C SER A 312 -6.91 23.72 -20.83
N ASP A 313 -5.87 24.50 -20.50
CA ASP A 313 -4.52 24.36 -21.06
C ASP A 313 -3.69 23.29 -20.34
N SER A 314 -4.29 22.60 -19.35
CA SER A 314 -3.64 21.55 -18.56
C SER A 314 -3.90 20.16 -19.13
N TYR A 315 -3.03 19.21 -18.76
CA TYR A 315 -3.11 17.82 -19.19
C TYR A 315 -3.42 16.91 -18.01
N ARG A 316 -4.14 15.83 -18.29
CA ARG A 316 -4.34 14.71 -17.37
C ARG A 316 -3.05 13.89 -17.31
N TYR A 317 -2.70 13.45 -16.11
CA TYR A 317 -1.61 12.51 -15.84
C TYR A 317 -2.12 11.39 -14.96
N ASN A 318 -1.53 10.21 -14.97
CA ASN A 318 -1.61 9.38 -13.76
C ASN A 318 -0.70 9.98 -12.69
N PHE A 319 -1.27 10.85 -11.85
CA PHE A 319 -0.50 11.50 -10.81
C PHE A 319 -0.29 10.58 -9.61
N TRP A 320 -1.33 9.89 -9.14
CA TRP A 320 -1.25 9.05 -7.94
C TRP A 320 -0.47 7.76 -8.11
N GLY A 321 -0.52 7.15 -9.29
CA GLY A 321 0.27 5.96 -9.60
C GLY A 321 -0.38 4.61 -9.32
N TYR A 322 -1.69 4.54 -9.06
CA TYR A 322 -2.46 3.29 -8.91
C TYR A 322 -2.67 2.58 -10.26
N SER A 323 -1.58 2.26 -10.95
CA SER A 323 -1.52 1.55 -12.24
C SER A 323 -0.09 1.03 -12.42
N THR A 324 0.26 -0.04 -11.71
CA THR A 324 1.66 -0.50 -11.60
C THR A 324 2.14 -1.18 -12.89
N VAL A 325 3.34 -0.84 -13.34
CA VAL A 325 4.10 -1.46 -14.45
C VAL A 325 5.15 -2.43 -13.91
N GLY A 326 5.91 -2.04 -12.88
CA GLY A 326 7.01 -2.85 -12.32
C GLY A 326 7.01 -2.88 -10.80
N PHE A 327 6.71 -4.05 -10.23
CA PHE A 327 6.50 -4.22 -8.79
C PHE A 327 7.79 -4.25 -7.95
N PHE A 328 8.92 -4.63 -8.55
CA PHE A 328 10.22 -4.64 -7.88
C PHE A 328 11.02 -3.36 -8.13
N ALA A 329 10.53 -2.46 -8.98
CA ALA A 329 11.23 -1.25 -9.37
C ALA A 329 10.63 -0.04 -8.66
N PRO A 330 11.43 0.80 -7.97
CA PRO A 330 10.98 2.12 -7.56
C PRO A 330 10.72 2.98 -8.80
N MET A 331 9.73 3.88 -8.71
CA MET A 331 9.35 4.81 -9.75
C MET A 331 10.53 5.70 -10.15
N ALA A 332 11.11 5.43 -11.31
CA ALA A 332 12.34 6.07 -11.77
C ALA A 332 12.18 7.59 -11.90
N ARG A 333 10.98 8.06 -12.27
CA ARG A 333 10.69 9.49 -12.43
C ARG A 333 10.44 10.24 -11.11
N PHE A 334 10.50 9.54 -9.98
CA PHE A 334 10.66 10.14 -8.65
C PHE A 334 12.13 10.23 -8.19
N SER A 335 13.10 9.80 -9.01
CA SER A 335 14.53 9.92 -8.68
C SER A 335 15.15 11.16 -9.32
N ALA A 336 15.78 11.98 -8.48
CA ALA A 336 16.62 13.08 -8.93
C ALA A 336 17.83 12.59 -9.73
N ALA A 337 18.38 11.42 -9.37
CA ALA A 337 19.48 10.78 -10.08
C ALA A 337 19.08 10.37 -11.51
N ALA A 338 17.91 9.76 -11.68
CA ALA A 338 17.38 9.45 -13.01
C ALA A 338 17.23 10.72 -13.88
N ALA A 339 16.71 11.80 -13.33
CA ALA A 339 16.54 13.08 -14.04
C ALA A 339 17.87 13.73 -14.48
N ARG A 340 18.99 13.36 -13.83
CA ARG A 340 20.36 13.74 -14.20
C ARG A 340 21.03 12.76 -15.18
N GLY A 341 20.32 11.69 -15.57
CA GLY A 341 20.84 10.64 -16.46
C GLY A 341 21.81 9.69 -15.76
N GLU A 342 21.75 9.57 -14.43
CA GLU A 342 22.54 8.59 -13.69
C GLU A 342 21.93 7.18 -13.89
N GLY A 343 22.80 6.16 -13.91
CA GLY A 343 22.39 4.77 -14.19
C GLY A 343 21.45 4.19 -13.13
N GLY A 344 20.78 3.08 -13.47
CA GLY A 344 19.69 2.50 -12.67
C GLY A 344 20.01 2.22 -11.19
N GLY A 345 21.24 1.86 -10.85
CA GLY A 345 21.66 1.67 -9.46
C GLY A 345 21.53 2.94 -8.59
N ALA A 346 21.60 4.14 -9.20
CA ALA A 346 21.42 5.39 -8.48
C ALA A 346 19.96 5.61 -8.03
N VAL A 347 18.98 5.15 -8.82
CA VAL A 347 17.56 5.19 -8.47
C VAL A 347 17.28 4.36 -7.22
N LEU A 348 17.80 3.12 -7.20
CA LEU A 348 17.69 2.23 -6.04
C LEU A 348 18.31 2.86 -4.79
N ASN A 349 19.52 3.43 -4.93
CA ASN A 349 20.23 4.06 -3.82
C ASN A 349 19.49 5.29 -3.29
N GLU A 350 18.83 6.07 -4.14
CA GLU A 350 18.06 7.24 -3.71
C GLU A 350 16.85 6.83 -2.86
N PHE A 351 16.13 5.76 -3.23
CA PHE A 351 15.05 5.20 -2.41
C PHE A 351 15.59 4.65 -1.07
N LYS A 352 16.66 3.86 -1.10
CA LYS A 352 17.31 3.35 0.14
C LYS A 352 17.77 4.48 1.05
N GLN A 353 18.28 5.57 0.48
CA GLN A 353 18.67 6.75 1.23
C GLN A 353 17.47 7.44 1.87
N LEU A 354 16.31 7.51 1.20
CA LEU A 354 15.07 8.02 1.80
C LEU A 354 14.68 7.20 3.04
N VAL A 355 14.64 5.87 2.91
CA VAL A 355 14.29 4.97 4.03
C VAL A 355 15.26 5.16 5.20
N LYS A 356 16.58 5.16 4.93
CA LYS A 356 17.61 5.39 5.96
C LYS A 356 17.43 6.74 6.67
N GLU A 357 17.08 7.80 5.95
CA GLU A 357 16.87 9.13 6.54
C GLU A 357 15.56 9.26 7.33
N CYS A 358 14.51 8.52 6.94
CA CYS A 358 13.30 8.36 7.74
C CYS A 358 13.61 7.64 9.05
N HIS A 359 14.31 6.49 8.99
CA HIS A 359 14.68 5.73 10.19
C HIS A 359 15.57 6.53 11.14
N ARG A 360 16.53 7.30 10.63
CA ARG A 360 17.34 8.23 11.45
C ARG A 360 16.50 9.21 12.27
N ARG A 361 15.30 9.55 11.78
CA ARG A 361 14.36 10.47 12.44
C ARG A 361 13.31 9.75 13.28
N GLY A 362 13.34 8.41 13.34
CA GLY A 362 12.34 7.59 14.02
C GLY A 362 11.00 7.52 13.27
N ILE A 363 11.05 7.61 11.94
CA ILE A 363 9.89 7.55 11.05
C ILE A 363 9.95 6.24 10.29
N GLU A 364 8.93 5.39 10.45
CA GLU A 364 8.76 4.17 9.63
C GLU A 364 8.28 4.51 8.21
N VAL A 365 8.60 3.64 7.26
CA VAL A 365 8.15 3.74 5.87
C VAL A 365 7.18 2.60 5.56
N ILE A 366 5.93 2.97 5.28
CA ILE A 366 4.86 2.09 4.79
C ILE A 366 4.66 2.39 3.31
N MET A 367 4.60 1.35 2.49
CA MET A 367 4.33 1.48 1.05
C MET A 367 2.89 1.11 0.72
N ASP A 368 2.19 1.98 -0.01
CA ASP A 368 0.97 1.61 -0.71
C ASP A 368 1.30 0.71 -1.91
N VAL A 369 0.68 -0.47 -1.96
CA VAL A 369 0.96 -1.52 -2.95
C VAL A 369 -0.31 -2.00 -3.66
N VAL A 370 -0.24 -2.01 -5.00
CA VAL A 370 -1.38 -2.21 -5.90
C VAL A 370 -1.29 -3.58 -6.58
N PHE A 371 -1.41 -4.66 -5.80
CA PHE A 371 -1.33 -6.04 -6.34
C PHE A 371 -2.64 -6.52 -6.97
N ASN A 372 -3.70 -5.73 -6.91
CA ASN A 372 -5.04 -6.14 -7.32
C ASN A 372 -5.27 -6.00 -8.84
N HIS A 373 -4.53 -5.13 -9.53
CA HIS A 373 -4.55 -4.94 -10.97
C HIS A 373 -3.19 -4.42 -11.49
N THR A 374 -3.07 -4.20 -12.80
CA THR A 374 -1.84 -3.68 -13.44
C THR A 374 -2.14 -2.66 -14.53
N ALA A 375 -1.12 -1.92 -14.95
CA ALA A 375 -1.17 -0.96 -16.05
C ALA A 375 -1.45 -1.55 -17.44
N GLU A 376 -1.45 -2.88 -17.60
CA GLU A 376 -1.76 -3.50 -18.89
C GLU A 376 -3.25 -3.39 -19.25
N GLY A 377 -4.12 -2.91 -18.34
CA GLY A 377 -5.54 -2.71 -18.60
C GLY A 377 -6.26 -4.00 -19.03
N ASN A 378 -7.39 -3.87 -19.73
CA ASN A 378 -8.05 -5.00 -20.37
C ASN A 378 -7.36 -5.39 -21.70
N GLU A 379 -8.01 -6.16 -22.56
CA GLU A 379 -7.51 -6.56 -23.87
C GLU A 379 -7.12 -5.39 -24.81
N GLN A 380 -7.65 -4.19 -24.58
CA GLN A 380 -7.34 -2.99 -25.36
C GLN A 380 -6.12 -2.23 -24.83
N GLY A 381 -5.63 -2.59 -23.64
CA GLY A 381 -4.45 -1.99 -23.03
C GLY A 381 -3.14 -2.50 -23.64
N PRO A 382 -2.00 -1.91 -23.24
CA PRO A 382 -0.70 -2.29 -23.79
C PRO A 382 -0.24 -3.67 -23.26
N THR A 383 0.43 -4.44 -24.10
CA THR A 383 1.21 -5.62 -23.67
C THR A 383 2.64 -5.19 -23.36
N LEU A 384 2.96 -5.11 -22.06
CA LEU A 384 4.19 -4.62 -21.45
C LEU A 384 4.97 -5.73 -20.73
N SER A 385 4.29 -6.64 -20.02
CA SER A 385 4.90 -7.67 -19.19
C SER A 385 4.02 -8.93 -19.13
N PHE A 386 3.20 -9.06 -18.10
CA PHE A 386 2.48 -10.27 -17.71
C PHE A 386 1.63 -10.88 -18.83
N ARG A 387 0.91 -10.06 -19.59
CA ARG A 387 0.05 -10.50 -20.71
C ARG A 387 0.86 -11.24 -21.78
N GLY A 388 2.02 -10.68 -22.15
CA GLY A 388 2.87 -11.28 -23.19
C GLY A 388 3.70 -12.46 -22.69
N LEU A 389 3.92 -12.53 -21.37
CA LEU A 389 4.60 -13.65 -20.71
C LEU A 389 3.68 -14.86 -20.55
N ASP A 390 2.54 -14.70 -19.88
CA ASP A 390 1.57 -15.76 -19.60
C ASP A 390 0.22 -15.21 -19.10
N ASN A 391 -0.59 -14.67 -20.02
CA ASN A 391 -1.86 -14.00 -19.70
C ASN A 391 -2.83 -14.88 -18.86
N ARG A 392 -2.92 -16.19 -19.14
CA ARG A 392 -3.77 -17.14 -18.40
C ARG A 392 -3.35 -17.36 -16.95
N VAL A 393 -2.07 -17.16 -16.65
CA VAL A 393 -1.51 -17.32 -15.30
C VAL A 393 -1.69 -16.04 -14.49
N TYR A 394 -1.31 -14.89 -15.06
CA TYR A 394 -1.21 -13.65 -14.30
C TYR A 394 -2.54 -12.90 -14.13
N TYR A 395 -3.49 -13.05 -15.06
CA TYR A 395 -4.79 -12.36 -14.98
C TYR A 395 -5.94 -13.29 -14.69
N MET A 396 -6.95 -12.77 -13.98
CA MET A 396 -8.20 -13.46 -13.73
C MET A 396 -9.08 -13.34 -14.98
N LEU A 397 -9.37 -14.47 -15.63
CA LEU A 397 -10.02 -14.52 -16.93
C LEU A 397 -11.29 -15.38 -16.88
N ALA A 398 -12.31 -14.97 -17.61
CA ALA A 398 -13.45 -15.82 -17.96
C ALA A 398 -13.03 -16.87 -19.00
N PRO A 399 -13.87 -17.90 -19.27
CA PRO A 399 -13.49 -18.98 -20.18
C PRO A 399 -13.24 -18.53 -21.63
N GLY A 400 -13.83 -17.40 -22.06
CA GLY A 400 -13.60 -16.81 -23.38
C GLY A 400 -12.32 -15.95 -23.46
N GLY A 401 -11.61 -15.76 -22.35
CA GLY A 401 -10.42 -14.91 -22.27
C GLY A 401 -10.71 -13.47 -21.83
N GLU A 402 -11.97 -13.14 -21.50
CA GLU A 402 -12.35 -11.82 -21.02
C GLU A 402 -11.76 -11.55 -19.62
N CYS A 403 -11.25 -10.35 -19.38
CA CYS A 403 -10.71 -9.97 -18.08
C CYS A 403 -11.83 -9.73 -17.06
N TYR A 404 -11.74 -10.40 -15.89
CA TYR A 404 -12.51 -9.96 -14.72
C TYR A 404 -12.04 -8.56 -14.28
N ASN A 405 -12.96 -7.73 -13.82
CA ASN A 405 -12.68 -6.32 -13.50
C ASN A 405 -13.13 -5.92 -12.08
N TYR A 406 -12.79 -6.72 -11.07
CA TYR A 406 -13.10 -6.41 -9.67
C TYR A 406 -12.39 -5.13 -9.18
N SER A 407 -11.30 -4.73 -9.84
CA SER A 407 -10.57 -3.49 -9.55
C SER A 407 -11.27 -2.24 -10.09
N GLY A 408 -12.11 -2.37 -11.13
CA GLY A 408 -12.62 -1.24 -11.90
C GLY A 408 -11.62 -0.65 -12.91
N CYS A 409 -10.40 -1.19 -13.01
CA CYS A 409 -9.29 -0.64 -13.81
C CYS A 409 -8.99 -1.43 -15.10
N GLY A 410 -9.86 -2.35 -15.50
CA GLY A 410 -9.81 -3.12 -16.75
C GLY A 410 -9.32 -4.56 -16.60
N ASN A 411 -8.47 -4.85 -15.60
CA ASN A 411 -8.06 -6.22 -15.27
C ASN A 411 -8.08 -6.48 -13.76
N THR A 412 -8.01 -7.75 -13.40
CA THR A 412 -7.78 -8.21 -12.03
C THR A 412 -6.61 -9.19 -12.04
N MET A 413 -5.60 -8.96 -11.20
CA MET A 413 -4.50 -9.90 -11.01
C MET A 413 -5.01 -11.21 -10.42
N ASN A 414 -4.46 -12.33 -10.89
CA ASN A 414 -4.87 -13.67 -10.47
C ASN A 414 -4.22 -14.06 -9.13
N CYS A 415 -4.41 -13.24 -8.10
CA CYS A 415 -3.60 -13.20 -6.88
C CYS A 415 -3.38 -14.56 -6.21
N ASN A 416 -4.39 -15.45 -6.19
CA ASN A 416 -4.30 -16.75 -5.53
C ASN A 416 -3.75 -17.89 -6.41
N HIS A 417 -3.44 -17.64 -7.69
CA HIS A 417 -2.74 -18.59 -8.55
C HIS A 417 -1.33 -18.86 -7.98
N PRO A 418 -0.83 -20.11 -7.91
CA PRO A 418 0.42 -20.44 -7.23
C PRO A 418 1.63 -19.59 -7.62
N VAL A 419 1.81 -19.34 -8.93
CA VAL A 419 2.91 -18.51 -9.48
C VAL A 419 2.77 -17.05 -9.06
N VAL A 420 1.54 -16.50 -9.13
CA VAL A 420 1.26 -15.10 -8.78
C VAL A 420 1.42 -14.88 -7.28
N ARG A 421 1.00 -15.85 -6.45
CA ARG A 421 1.24 -15.80 -5.00
C ARG A 421 2.72 -15.72 -4.67
N GLN A 422 3.52 -16.57 -5.31
CA GLN A 422 4.97 -16.59 -5.10
C GLN A 422 5.59 -15.25 -5.51
N PHE A 423 5.20 -14.72 -6.67
CA PHE A 423 5.61 -13.39 -7.14
C PHE A 423 5.30 -12.27 -6.14
N ILE A 424 4.07 -12.22 -5.61
CA ILE A 424 3.68 -11.19 -4.63
C ILE A 424 4.50 -11.32 -3.35
N VAL A 425 4.67 -12.53 -2.82
CA VAL A 425 5.44 -12.75 -1.58
C VAL A 425 6.93 -12.43 -1.77
N ASP A 426 7.51 -12.77 -2.92
CA ASP A 426 8.90 -12.43 -3.22
C ASP A 426 9.08 -10.92 -3.40
N CYS A 427 8.09 -10.22 -3.96
CA CYS A 427 8.07 -8.75 -4.03
C CYS A 427 8.08 -8.13 -2.63
N LEU A 428 7.19 -8.58 -1.74
CA LEU A 428 7.13 -8.08 -0.36
C LEU A 428 8.44 -8.34 0.39
N ARG A 429 9.03 -9.54 0.23
CA ARG A 429 10.33 -9.89 0.82
C ARG A 429 11.43 -8.98 0.30
N TYR A 430 11.47 -8.69 -0.99
CA TYR A 430 12.44 -7.79 -1.59
C TYR A 430 12.39 -6.39 -0.95
N TRP A 431 11.21 -5.78 -0.87
CA TRP A 431 11.06 -4.44 -0.29
C TRP A 431 11.43 -4.41 1.20
N VAL A 432 11.18 -5.48 1.95
CA VAL A 432 11.59 -5.57 3.36
C VAL A 432 13.11 -5.80 3.50
N GLN A 433 13.66 -6.77 2.77
CA GLN A 433 15.04 -7.22 2.96
C GLN A 433 16.06 -6.29 2.28
N GLU A 434 15.76 -5.84 1.07
CA GLU A 434 16.69 -5.05 0.25
C GLU A 434 16.49 -3.55 0.41
N MET A 435 15.26 -3.11 0.73
CA MET A 435 14.88 -1.70 0.84
C MET A 435 14.52 -1.26 2.27
N HIS A 436 14.51 -2.17 3.25
CA HIS A 436 14.23 -1.91 4.67
C HIS A 436 12.85 -1.29 4.96
N VAL A 437 11.84 -1.54 4.11
CA VAL A 437 10.47 -1.07 4.32
C VAL A 437 9.84 -1.70 5.57
N ASP A 438 9.10 -0.92 6.36
CA ASP A 438 8.51 -1.36 7.65
C ASP A 438 7.10 -1.95 7.52
N GLY A 439 6.38 -1.62 6.45
CA GLY A 439 5.00 -2.04 6.26
C GLY A 439 4.44 -1.82 4.87
N PHE A 440 3.26 -2.38 4.65
CA PHE A 440 2.52 -2.25 3.41
C PHE A 440 1.04 -1.95 3.67
N ARG A 441 0.48 -1.02 2.89
CA ARG A 441 -0.96 -0.80 2.74
C ARG A 441 -1.40 -1.37 1.40
N PHE A 442 -2.32 -2.32 1.43
CA PHE A 442 -2.76 -3.06 0.25
C PHE A 442 -4.03 -2.45 -0.31
N ASP A 443 -3.90 -1.82 -1.47
CA ASP A 443 -4.98 -1.25 -2.27
C ASP A 443 -5.98 -2.32 -2.71
N LEU A 444 -7.28 -2.04 -2.57
CA LEU A 444 -8.41 -2.94 -2.82
C LEU A 444 -8.11 -4.38 -2.39
N GLY A 445 -7.62 -4.53 -1.15
CA GLY A 445 -7.09 -5.77 -0.60
C GLY A 445 -8.05 -6.96 -0.63
N SER A 446 -9.36 -6.72 -0.79
CA SER A 446 -10.36 -7.79 -0.93
C SER A 446 -10.13 -8.67 -2.15
N ILE A 447 -9.55 -8.14 -3.23
CA ILE A 447 -9.23 -8.91 -4.45
C ILE A 447 -8.25 -10.05 -4.13
N MET A 448 -7.33 -9.84 -3.20
CA MET A 448 -6.38 -10.88 -2.76
C MET A 448 -7.06 -12.05 -2.04
N THR A 449 -8.34 -11.91 -1.67
CA THR A 449 -9.13 -12.99 -1.08
C THR A 449 -9.88 -13.84 -2.12
N ARG A 450 -9.96 -13.38 -3.38
CA ARG A 450 -10.78 -14.02 -4.41
C ARG A 450 -10.12 -15.26 -5.00
N ALA A 451 -10.94 -16.27 -5.31
CA ALA A 451 -10.52 -17.51 -5.95
C ALA A 451 -9.97 -17.25 -7.37
N PRO A 452 -8.86 -17.90 -7.76
CA PRO A 452 -8.19 -17.64 -9.03
C PRO A 452 -8.93 -18.27 -10.22
N SER A 453 -8.57 -17.84 -11.44
CA SER A 453 -8.89 -18.56 -12.68
C SER A 453 -7.83 -19.63 -12.96
N MET A 454 -8.26 -20.86 -13.26
CA MET A 454 -7.34 -21.94 -13.61
C MET A 454 -7.63 -22.54 -14.98
N TRP A 455 -6.56 -22.94 -15.64
CA TRP A 455 -6.56 -23.57 -16.96
C TRP A 455 -5.81 -24.90 -16.88
N HIS A 456 -6.26 -25.89 -17.67
CA HIS A 456 -5.48 -27.09 -17.90
C HIS A 456 -4.16 -26.72 -18.61
N PRO A 457 -3.05 -27.40 -18.30
CA PRO A 457 -1.81 -27.22 -19.05
C PRO A 457 -2.05 -27.47 -20.54
N CYS A 458 -1.57 -26.58 -21.39
CA CYS A 458 -1.51 -26.79 -22.82
C CYS A 458 -0.12 -27.31 -23.18
N ASP A 459 -0.04 -28.33 -24.04
CA ASP A 459 1.23 -28.66 -24.69
C ASP A 459 1.61 -27.47 -25.59
N PRO A 460 2.82 -26.90 -25.47
CA PRO A 460 3.29 -25.86 -26.37
C PRO A 460 3.56 -26.49 -27.75
N VAL A 461 2.52 -26.74 -28.53
CA VAL A 461 2.65 -27.30 -29.88
C VAL A 461 2.73 -26.14 -30.87
N PRO A 462 3.85 -25.96 -31.59
CA PRO A 462 3.91 -24.96 -32.64
C PRO A 462 2.87 -25.29 -33.72
N PRO A 463 2.18 -24.31 -34.33
CA PRO A 463 1.20 -24.57 -35.38
C PRO A 463 1.81 -25.43 -36.50
N ALA A 464 1.01 -26.29 -37.14
CA ALA A 464 1.48 -27.23 -38.18
C ALA A 464 2.24 -26.58 -39.35
N ALA A 465 2.12 -25.26 -39.56
CA ALA A 465 2.93 -24.49 -40.49
C ALA A 465 4.44 -24.46 -40.14
N TYR A 466 4.81 -24.78 -38.90
CA TYR A 466 6.19 -24.95 -38.42
C TYR A 466 6.61 -26.41 -38.21
N ALA A 467 5.67 -27.36 -38.37
CA ALA A 467 5.90 -28.78 -38.06
C ALA A 467 6.31 -29.62 -39.28
N SER A 468 6.34 -29.07 -40.49
CA SER A 468 6.63 -29.86 -41.71
C SER A 468 8.11 -30.05 -42.05
N ASP A 469 9.06 -29.48 -41.30
CA ASP A 469 10.51 -29.69 -41.55
C ASP A 469 11.27 -29.94 -40.24
N SER A 470 11.02 -31.10 -39.62
CA SER A 470 11.59 -31.48 -38.32
C SER A 470 12.99 -32.11 -38.37
N GLU A 471 13.85 -31.73 -39.32
CA GLU A 471 15.30 -32.02 -39.24
C GLU A 471 16.20 -30.76 -39.31
N ASP A 472 15.66 -29.56 -39.60
CA ASP A 472 16.48 -28.35 -39.80
C ASP A 472 16.01 -27.12 -38.97
N ALA A 473 15.40 -27.33 -37.79
CA ALA A 473 14.92 -26.24 -36.94
C ALA A 473 16.04 -25.30 -36.42
N ALA A 474 17.28 -25.79 -36.30
CA ALA A 474 18.43 -24.96 -35.95
C ALA A 474 18.91 -24.07 -37.11
N THR A 475 18.60 -24.43 -38.35
CA THR A 475 19.03 -23.73 -39.56
C THR A 475 17.95 -22.77 -40.07
N ALA A 476 16.66 -23.05 -39.81
CA ALA A 476 15.54 -22.20 -40.17
C ALA A 476 15.49 -20.86 -39.41
N ALA A 477 15.89 -20.84 -38.12
CA ALA A 477 16.01 -19.59 -37.35
C ALA A 477 17.11 -18.68 -37.92
N ALA A 478 18.23 -19.26 -38.37
CA ALA A 478 19.31 -18.54 -39.04
C ALA A 478 18.92 -18.08 -40.47
N ALA A 479 18.07 -18.84 -41.18
CA ALA A 479 17.58 -18.50 -42.51
C ALA A 479 16.47 -17.43 -42.50
N ALA A 480 15.61 -17.39 -41.47
CA ALA A 480 14.62 -16.34 -41.29
C ALA A 480 15.27 -14.97 -41.00
N LEU A 481 16.37 -14.96 -40.25
CA LEU A 481 17.24 -13.80 -40.04
C LEU A 481 17.91 -13.31 -41.34
N ALA A 482 18.26 -14.21 -42.25
CA ALA A 482 18.80 -13.86 -43.57
C ALA A 482 17.74 -13.37 -44.57
N ALA A 483 16.49 -13.87 -44.47
CA ALA A 483 15.38 -13.45 -45.33
C ALA A 483 14.83 -12.06 -44.96
N ALA A 484 14.80 -11.72 -43.67
CA ALA A 484 14.41 -10.39 -43.20
C ALA A 484 15.41 -9.30 -43.66
N ALA A 485 16.70 -9.62 -43.74
CA ALA A 485 17.73 -8.71 -44.27
C ALA A 485 17.65 -8.52 -45.81
N ALA A 486 17.00 -9.44 -46.53
CA ALA A 486 16.86 -9.36 -48.00
C ALA A 486 15.62 -8.55 -48.45
N ALA A 487 14.65 -8.33 -47.55
CA ALA A 487 13.42 -7.60 -47.87
C ALA A 487 13.58 -6.07 -47.88
N GLU A 488 14.71 -5.53 -47.41
CA GLU A 488 15.03 -4.09 -47.45
C GLU A 488 15.46 -3.56 -48.83
N ALA A 489 15.63 -4.42 -49.86
CA ALA A 489 16.20 -4.01 -51.15
C ALA A 489 15.18 -3.73 -52.28
N ALA A 490 13.87 -3.76 -52.04
CA ALA A 490 12.89 -3.55 -53.11
C ALA A 490 11.70 -2.68 -52.69
N ALA A 491 11.89 -1.35 -52.73
CA ALA A 491 10.80 -0.39 -52.69
C ALA A 491 10.65 0.31 -54.04
N SER A 492 9.49 0.19 -54.68
CA SER A 492 8.84 1.25 -55.48
C SER A 492 7.44 0.85 -56.00
N PRO A 493 6.57 1.84 -56.32
CA PRO A 493 5.17 1.84 -55.87
C PRO A 493 4.15 1.59 -56.97
N GLY A 494 2.97 1.10 -56.59
CA GLY A 494 1.79 0.98 -57.45
C GLY A 494 0.52 1.47 -56.73
N THR A 495 -0.15 2.43 -57.34
CA THR A 495 -1.36 3.16 -56.89
C THR A 495 -2.65 2.32 -57.02
N PRO A 496 -3.76 2.74 -56.35
CA PRO A 496 -4.89 1.91 -55.93
C PRO A 496 -6.09 1.93 -56.91
N GLN A 497 -7.15 1.15 -56.64
CA GLN A 497 -8.60 1.37 -56.95
C GLN A 497 -9.42 0.06 -56.67
N PRO A 498 -10.77 0.09 -56.56
CA PRO A 498 -11.56 0.56 -55.41
C PRO A 498 -12.47 -0.54 -54.82
N PHE A 499 -13.02 -0.27 -53.64
CA PHE A 499 -13.97 -1.11 -52.91
C PHE A 499 -15.41 -0.82 -53.39
N GLU A 500 -16.14 -1.84 -53.81
CA GLU A 500 -17.59 -1.76 -54.06
C GLU A 500 -18.38 -2.37 -52.90
N SER A 501 -19.45 -1.67 -52.55
CA SER A 501 -20.46 -1.94 -51.53
C SER A 501 -21.56 -2.88 -52.02
N GLU A 502 -22.24 -3.52 -51.06
CA GLU A 502 -23.67 -3.95 -50.99
C GLU A 502 -23.73 -5.28 -50.21
N SER A 503 -24.18 -5.29 -48.96
CA SER A 503 -25.56 -5.22 -48.43
C SER A 503 -26.35 -6.53 -48.52
N ASP A 504 -26.91 -6.85 -47.35
CA ASP A 504 -28.16 -7.54 -47.08
C ASP A 504 -28.20 -9.06 -46.80
N ALA A 505 -28.88 -9.31 -45.67
CA ALA A 505 -29.98 -10.25 -45.47
C ALA A 505 -29.74 -11.40 -44.48
N GLU A 506 -30.35 -11.16 -43.31
CA GLU A 506 -30.94 -12.06 -42.33
C GLU A 506 -31.26 -13.51 -42.76
N GLY A 507 -31.09 -14.42 -41.80
CA GLY A 507 -31.66 -15.77 -41.84
C GLY A 507 -31.77 -16.39 -40.45
N TRP A 508 -32.86 -16.06 -39.75
CA TRP A 508 -33.32 -16.74 -38.53
C TRP A 508 -34.12 -18.00 -38.90
N LEU A 509 -33.64 -19.19 -38.56
CA LEU A 509 -34.37 -20.46 -38.47
C LEU A 509 -33.50 -21.43 -37.63
N SER A 510 -33.95 -22.32 -36.75
CA SER A 510 -35.18 -22.59 -36.00
C SER A 510 -34.87 -23.88 -35.22
N ASP A 511 -35.34 -23.99 -33.97
CA ASP A 511 -35.24 -25.20 -33.15
C ASP A 511 -35.82 -26.46 -33.82
N SER A 512 -35.12 -27.59 -33.71
CA SER A 512 -35.67 -28.92 -33.38
C SER A 512 -34.58 -29.99 -33.48
N ASP A 513 -34.22 -30.59 -32.35
CA ASP A 513 -34.44 -32.03 -32.11
C ASP A 513 -33.70 -32.49 -30.86
N ALA A 514 -34.48 -32.79 -29.82
CA ALA A 514 -34.06 -33.53 -28.66
C ALA A 514 -34.41 -35.00 -28.86
N GLU A 515 -33.40 -35.87 -28.90
CA GLU A 515 -33.57 -37.27 -28.53
C GLU A 515 -32.46 -37.73 -27.58
N ALA A 516 -32.92 -38.47 -26.57
CA ALA A 516 -32.17 -38.96 -25.44
C ALA A 516 -31.27 -40.14 -25.82
N GLY A 517 -29.99 -40.03 -25.49
CA GLY A 517 -29.04 -41.13 -25.44
C GLY A 517 -27.94 -40.79 -24.43
N GLY A 518 -27.90 -41.49 -23.30
CA GLY A 518 -26.91 -41.27 -22.26
C GLY A 518 -25.48 -41.43 -22.80
N GLY A 519 -24.71 -40.35 -22.70
CA GLY A 519 -23.31 -40.27 -23.06
C GLY A 519 -22.78 -38.87 -22.72
N TYR A 520 -21.88 -38.81 -21.74
CA TYR A 520 -21.22 -37.59 -21.28
C TYR A 520 -20.60 -36.80 -22.44
N ALA A 521 -21.10 -35.60 -22.70
CA ALA A 521 -20.45 -34.64 -23.60
C ALA A 521 -19.66 -33.65 -22.75
N ALA A 522 -18.33 -33.82 -22.68
CA ALA A 522 -17.45 -32.77 -22.20
C ALA A 522 -17.62 -31.55 -23.11
N VAL A 523 -18.10 -30.44 -22.56
CA VAL A 523 -17.98 -29.14 -23.24
C VAL A 523 -16.49 -28.94 -23.45
N LYS A 524 -16.03 -28.91 -24.71
CA LYS A 524 -14.64 -28.56 -25.04
C LYS A 524 -14.43 -27.09 -24.64
N SER A 525 -14.09 -26.83 -23.39
CA SER A 525 -13.80 -25.49 -22.85
C SER A 525 -12.39 -25.00 -23.23
N LYS A 526 -11.78 -25.56 -24.28
CA LYS A 526 -10.52 -25.08 -24.90
C LYS A 526 -9.39 -24.78 -23.88
N GLY A 527 -9.33 -25.61 -22.84
CA GLY A 527 -8.35 -25.55 -21.76
C GLY A 527 -8.85 -24.90 -20.46
N ALA A 528 -9.94 -24.13 -20.45
CA ALA A 528 -10.50 -23.55 -19.23
C ALA A 528 -11.07 -24.64 -18.30
N ILE A 529 -10.77 -24.57 -16.99
CA ILE A 529 -11.36 -25.49 -16.01
C ILE A 529 -12.69 -24.91 -15.54
N VAL A 530 -13.80 -25.46 -16.07
CA VAL A 530 -15.15 -24.95 -15.84
C VAL A 530 -16.01 -25.92 -15.02
N CYS A 531 -17.03 -25.40 -14.33
CA CYS A 531 -18.06 -26.22 -13.71
C CYS A 531 -19.05 -26.76 -14.76
N GLU A 532 -19.99 -27.62 -14.37
CA GLU A 532 -21.02 -28.18 -15.29
C GLU A 532 -21.85 -27.11 -16.01
N ALA A 533 -22.04 -25.94 -15.38
CA ALA A 533 -22.76 -24.81 -15.96
C ALA A 533 -21.88 -23.91 -16.85
N GLY A 534 -20.59 -24.24 -17.04
CA GLY A 534 -19.66 -23.49 -17.90
C GLY A 534 -18.97 -22.29 -17.23
N PHE A 535 -19.18 -22.05 -15.93
CA PHE A 535 -18.47 -20.99 -15.22
C PHE A 535 -17.02 -21.37 -14.93
N MET A 536 -16.11 -20.40 -15.01
CA MET A 536 -14.70 -20.57 -14.69
C MET A 536 -14.49 -20.96 -13.21
N THR A 537 -13.48 -21.79 -12.95
CA THR A 537 -13.16 -22.27 -11.60
C THR A 537 -11.67 -22.16 -11.28
N ASP A 538 -11.36 -22.31 -9.99
CA ASP A 538 -10.00 -22.40 -9.44
C ASP A 538 -9.36 -23.79 -9.57
N GLY A 539 -9.96 -24.70 -10.35
CA GLY A 539 -9.51 -26.09 -10.48
C GLY A 539 -9.78 -26.99 -9.27
N ALA A 540 -10.27 -26.44 -8.15
CA ALA A 540 -10.69 -27.18 -6.96
C ALA A 540 -12.22 -27.16 -6.77
N GLY A 541 -12.96 -26.65 -7.77
CA GLY A 541 -14.42 -26.60 -7.79
C GLY A 541 -15.01 -25.32 -7.18
N VAL A 542 -14.18 -24.33 -6.82
CA VAL A 542 -14.67 -23.00 -6.41
C VAL A 542 -14.76 -22.11 -7.65
N PRO A 543 -15.91 -21.44 -7.89
CA PRO A 543 -16.01 -20.48 -8.99
C PRO A 543 -15.00 -19.34 -8.84
N THR A 544 -14.36 -18.96 -9.95
CA THR A 544 -13.46 -17.80 -10.02
C THR A 544 -14.11 -16.57 -9.41
N GLY A 545 -13.34 -15.76 -8.68
CA GLY A 545 -13.82 -14.51 -8.08
C GLY A 545 -14.49 -14.68 -6.72
N THR A 546 -14.81 -15.92 -6.30
CA THR A 546 -15.40 -16.19 -4.97
C THR A 546 -14.45 -15.77 -3.84
N PRO A 547 -14.88 -14.92 -2.88
CA PRO A 547 -14.06 -14.57 -1.72
C PRO A 547 -13.83 -15.78 -0.80
N LEU A 548 -12.58 -16.22 -0.72
CA LEU A 548 -12.17 -17.40 0.03
C LEU A 548 -12.12 -17.10 1.53
N ALA A 549 -12.59 -18.04 2.34
CA ALA A 549 -12.46 -17.95 3.80
C ALA A 549 -11.01 -18.06 4.28
N ASP A 550 -10.16 -18.80 3.55
CA ASP A 550 -8.75 -19.04 3.88
C ASP A 550 -7.90 -18.80 2.63
N PRO A 551 -7.75 -17.53 2.20
CA PRO A 551 -7.04 -17.23 0.96
C PRO A 551 -5.55 -17.55 1.16
N PRO A 552 -4.97 -18.46 0.37
CA PRO A 552 -3.62 -18.95 0.57
C PRO A 552 -2.55 -17.87 0.37
N LEU A 553 -2.81 -16.83 -0.43
CA LEU A 553 -1.92 -15.68 -0.52
C LEU A 553 -1.76 -14.99 0.84
N ILE A 554 -2.88 -14.65 1.48
CA ILE A 554 -2.86 -13.93 2.75
C ILE A 554 -2.30 -14.80 3.87
N GLU A 555 -2.56 -16.11 3.84
CA GLU A 555 -1.91 -17.07 4.74
C GLU A 555 -0.39 -17.00 4.58
N MET A 556 0.08 -17.09 3.33
CA MET A 556 1.52 -17.10 3.01
C MET A 556 2.19 -15.80 3.45
N ILE A 557 1.59 -14.64 3.18
CA ILE A 557 2.09 -13.33 3.66
C ILE A 557 2.15 -13.29 5.19
N SER A 558 1.10 -13.79 5.85
CA SER A 558 0.96 -13.72 7.31
C SER A 558 1.88 -14.70 8.04
N ALA A 559 2.20 -15.84 7.43
CA ALA A 559 3.05 -16.87 8.00
C ALA A 559 4.53 -16.73 7.62
N ASP A 560 4.86 -15.82 6.69
CA ASP A 560 6.22 -15.66 6.20
C ASP A 560 7.20 -15.18 7.29
N PRO A 561 8.32 -15.87 7.52
CA PRO A 561 9.27 -15.51 8.58
C PRO A 561 10.03 -14.21 8.32
N VAL A 562 10.17 -13.79 7.06
CA VAL A 562 10.79 -12.50 6.69
C VAL A 562 9.82 -11.36 6.98
N LEU A 563 8.53 -11.56 6.71
CA LEU A 563 7.50 -10.53 6.86
C LEU A 563 6.89 -10.46 8.27
N LYS A 564 7.31 -11.35 9.19
CA LYS A 564 6.70 -11.51 10.53
C LYS A 564 6.72 -10.24 11.40
N ASP A 565 7.63 -9.31 11.17
CA ASP A 565 7.72 -8.06 11.94
C ASP A 565 7.24 -6.85 11.13
N THR A 566 6.85 -7.07 9.86
CA THR A 566 6.34 -6.07 8.93
C THR A 566 4.86 -5.81 9.17
N LYS A 567 4.44 -4.55 9.10
CA LYS A 567 3.04 -4.13 9.30
C LYS A 567 2.22 -4.35 8.03
N MET A 568 1.02 -4.89 8.18
CA MET A 568 0.11 -5.16 7.06
C MET A 568 -1.21 -4.42 7.29
N ILE A 569 -1.57 -3.53 6.37
CA ILE A 569 -2.79 -2.72 6.41
C ILE A 569 -3.61 -3.04 5.15
N ALA A 570 -4.88 -3.41 5.29
CA ALA A 570 -5.76 -3.68 4.15
C ALA A 570 -6.76 -2.54 3.93
N GLU A 571 -6.90 -2.11 2.69
CA GLU A 571 -8.16 -1.54 2.21
C GLU A 571 -9.14 -2.69 1.96
N ALA A 572 -9.95 -3.02 2.97
CA ALA A 572 -10.74 -4.25 2.99
C ALA A 572 -12.05 -4.13 2.18
N TRP A 573 -11.99 -3.65 0.93
CA TRP A 573 -13.08 -3.65 -0.04
C TRP A 573 -12.55 -3.77 -1.48
N ASP A 574 -13.44 -3.86 -2.47
CA ASP A 574 -13.15 -3.70 -3.89
C ASP A 574 -14.32 -3.04 -4.65
N CYS A 575 -14.16 -2.82 -5.96
CA CYS A 575 -15.10 -2.04 -6.78
C CYS A 575 -16.37 -2.81 -7.18
N ASP A 576 -16.53 -4.07 -6.79
CA ASP A 576 -17.72 -4.90 -7.06
C ASP A 576 -18.66 -4.98 -5.85
N GLY A 577 -18.46 -4.10 -4.87
CA GLY A 577 -19.30 -3.99 -3.67
C GLY A 577 -18.95 -5.00 -2.56
N LEU A 578 -17.88 -5.78 -2.71
CA LEU A 578 -17.37 -6.60 -1.62
C LEU A 578 -16.75 -5.69 -0.55
N ASN A 579 -17.22 -5.84 0.69
CA ASN A 579 -16.67 -5.15 1.85
C ASN A 579 -16.38 -6.17 2.95
N GLN A 580 -15.15 -6.18 3.44
CA GLN A 580 -14.61 -7.12 4.40
C GLN A 580 -14.18 -6.44 5.71
N VAL A 581 -14.47 -5.16 5.90
CA VAL A 581 -14.07 -4.40 7.10
C VAL A 581 -14.58 -5.09 8.37
N GLY A 582 -13.69 -5.23 9.36
CA GLY A 582 -13.88 -5.95 10.60
C GLY A 582 -13.70 -7.47 10.50
N ALA A 583 -13.58 -8.02 9.29
CA ALA A 583 -13.47 -9.46 9.05
C ALA A 583 -12.53 -9.80 7.88
N PHE A 584 -11.54 -8.97 7.58
CA PHE A 584 -10.50 -9.34 6.62
C PHE A 584 -9.74 -10.56 7.14
N PRO A 585 -9.30 -11.51 6.29
CA PRO A 585 -8.52 -12.68 6.72
C PRO A 585 -7.20 -12.30 7.40
N HIS A 586 -7.24 -12.10 8.72
CA HIS A 586 -6.18 -11.34 9.38
C HIS A 586 -5.10 -12.20 10.02
N TYR A 587 -5.29 -13.49 10.27
CA TYR A 587 -4.29 -14.37 10.93
C TYR A 587 -3.59 -13.75 12.16
N GLY A 588 -4.28 -12.88 12.90
CA GLY A 588 -3.76 -12.10 14.02
C GLY A 588 -2.76 -10.97 13.69
N ARG A 589 -2.58 -10.60 12.42
CA ARG A 589 -1.50 -9.72 11.93
C ARG A 589 -1.94 -8.46 11.17
N TRP A 590 -3.16 -8.42 10.63
CA TRP A 590 -3.60 -7.34 9.75
C TRP A 590 -4.42 -6.28 10.47
N SER A 591 -4.11 -5.02 10.12
CA SER A 591 -4.95 -3.85 10.39
C SER A 591 -5.71 -3.46 9.13
N GLU A 592 -6.70 -2.60 9.26
CA GLU A 592 -7.61 -2.23 8.17
C GLU A 592 -7.88 -0.73 8.19
N TRP A 593 -7.96 -0.12 7.01
CA TRP A 593 -8.53 1.21 6.86
C TRP A 593 -9.98 1.21 7.32
N ASN A 594 -10.30 2.01 8.35
CA ASN A 594 -11.62 2.04 8.94
C ASN A 594 -12.50 3.13 8.31
N GLY A 595 -13.16 2.80 7.20
CA GLY A 595 -14.13 3.70 6.55
C GLY A 595 -15.34 4.07 7.43
N HIS A 596 -15.71 3.21 8.39
CA HIS A 596 -16.79 3.54 9.32
C HIS A 596 -16.37 4.60 10.35
N PHE A 597 -15.10 4.65 10.76
CA PHE A 597 -14.54 5.74 11.57
C PHE A 597 -14.73 7.07 10.84
N ARG A 598 -14.26 7.12 9.59
CA ARG A 598 -14.40 8.28 8.69
C ARG A 598 -15.85 8.77 8.64
N ASP A 599 -16.78 7.87 8.29
CA ASP A 599 -18.17 8.24 8.08
C ASP A 599 -18.87 8.69 9.37
N THR A 600 -18.56 8.04 10.49
CA THR A 600 -19.09 8.39 11.80
C THR A 600 -18.63 9.76 12.25
N VAL A 601 -17.32 10.04 12.16
CA VAL A 601 -16.75 11.34 12.56
C VAL A 601 -17.32 12.45 11.70
N ARG A 602 -17.42 12.24 10.37
CA ARG A 602 -18.02 13.21 9.44
C ARG A 602 -19.48 13.52 9.79
N GLN A 603 -20.31 12.49 9.95
CA GLN A 603 -21.74 12.65 10.28
C GLN A 603 -21.97 13.30 11.65
N PHE A 604 -21.20 12.88 12.66
CA PHE A 604 -21.29 13.44 14.00
C PHE A 604 -20.84 14.91 14.01
N ALA A 605 -19.71 15.22 13.39
CA ALA A 605 -19.14 16.57 13.38
C ALA A 605 -20.08 17.60 12.73
N LYS A 606 -20.78 17.25 11.64
CA LYS A 606 -21.75 18.15 10.99
C LYS A 606 -23.11 18.25 11.70
N GLY A 607 -23.31 17.54 12.81
CA GLY A 607 -24.50 17.64 13.64
C GLY A 607 -25.74 16.96 13.05
N THR A 608 -25.62 15.69 12.69
CA THR A 608 -26.69 14.90 12.04
C THR A 608 -27.51 14.09 13.05
N ASP A 609 -28.82 13.93 12.79
CA ASP A 609 -29.67 12.99 13.53
C ASP A 609 -29.31 11.53 13.20
N GLY A 610 -29.61 10.63 14.12
CA GLY A 610 -29.42 9.18 13.96
C GLY A 610 -28.44 8.60 15.00
N PRO A 611 -27.84 7.44 14.72
CA PRO A 611 -27.05 6.69 15.71
C PRO A 611 -25.67 7.29 16.02
N TRP A 612 -25.36 8.49 15.50
CA TRP A 612 -24.00 9.00 15.39
C TRP A 612 -23.32 9.27 16.73
N VAL A 613 -24.06 9.59 17.79
CA VAL A 613 -23.47 9.76 19.13
C VAL A 613 -22.99 8.43 19.71
N GLY A 614 -23.80 7.38 19.59
CA GLY A 614 -23.40 6.02 19.98
C GLY A 614 -22.27 5.48 19.11
N ASN A 615 -22.34 5.70 17.80
CA ASN A 615 -21.26 5.34 16.88
C ASN A 615 -19.97 6.09 17.21
N MET A 616 -20.05 7.39 17.49
CA MET A 616 -18.92 8.23 17.89
C MET A 616 -18.24 7.67 19.16
N ALA A 617 -19.04 7.27 20.15
CA ALA A 617 -18.51 6.62 21.35
C ALA A 617 -17.76 5.31 21.02
N SER A 618 -18.29 4.50 20.11
CA SER A 618 -17.65 3.26 19.69
C SER A 618 -16.34 3.50 18.94
N VAL A 619 -16.32 4.42 17.96
CA VAL A 619 -15.10 4.70 17.16
C VAL A 619 -14.00 5.33 18.01
N LEU A 620 -14.34 6.14 19.03
CA LEU A 620 -13.38 6.65 20.02
C LEU A 620 -12.75 5.53 20.87
N CYS A 621 -13.43 4.39 21.01
CA CYS A 621 -12.92 3.19 21.69
C CYS A 621 -12.20 2.20 20.74
N GLY A 622 -11.89 2.61 19.51
CA GLY A 622 -11.20 1.75 18.54
C GLY A 622 -12.15 0.81 17.78
N SER A 623 -13.44 1.18 17.70
CA SER A 623 -14.47 0.49 16.92
C SER A 623 -14.73 -0.98 17.30
N PRO A 624 -14.97 -1.31 18.59
CA PRO A 624 -15.31 -2.67 18.99
C PRO A 624 -16.58 -3.19 18.30
N HIS A 625 -17.49 -2.31 17.88
CA HIS A 625 -18.68 -2.68 17.10
C HIS A 625 -18.35 -3.26 15.70
N ILE A 626 -17.13 -3.10 15.21
CA ILE A 626 -16.67 -3.66 13.92
C ILE A 626 -15.84 -4.91 14.16
N TYR A 627 -14.87 -4.82 15.07
CA TYR A 627 -13.84 -5.84 15.29
C TYR A 627 -14.22 -6.90 16.32
N VAL A 628 -15.31 -6.71 17.07
CA VAL A 628 -15.79 -7.65 18.10
C VAL A 628 -17.24 -8.08 17.86
N ALA A 629 -18.11 -7.19 17.36
CA ALA A 629 -19.53 -7.50 17.23
C ALA A 629 -19.83 -8.55 16.15
N GLU A 630 -20.97 -9.21 16.33
CA GLU A 630 -21.52 -10.13 15.32
C GLU A 630 -21.89 -9.37 14.03
N PRO A 631 -21.77 -10.02 12.86
CA PRO A 631 -22.13 -9.42 11.58
C PRO A 631 -23.62 -9.07 11.50
N GLY A 632 -23.96 -8.08 10.67
CA GLY A 632 -25.35 -7.72 10.39
C GLY A 632 -26.05 -8.77 9.50
N GLU A 633 -27.38 -8.79 9.53
CA GLU A 633 -28.19 -9.80 8.82
C GLU A 633 -27.95 -9.85 7.30
N ASN A 634 -27.58 -8.72 6.69
CA ASN A 634 -27.34 -8.59 5.25
C ASN A 634 -25.84 -8.62 4.86
N ASP A 635 -24.94 -8.81 5.83
CA ASP A 635 -23.51 -8.96 5.57
C ASP A 635 -23.21 -10.42 5.24
N TRP A 636 -23.25 -10.75 3.94
CA TRP A 636 -22.94 -12.11 3.46
C TRP A 636 -21.52 -12.53 3.83
N TRP A 637 -20.53 -11.63 3.70
CA TRP A 637 -19.14 -11.97 4.01
C TRP A 637 -18.97 -12.30 5.49
N GLY A 638 -19.35 -11.38 6.38
CA GLY A 638 -19.23 -11.54 7.82
C GLY A 638 -20.05 -12.71 8.37
N SER A 639 -21.15 -13.07 7.72
CA SER A 639 -22.01 -14.20 8.11
C SER A 639 -21.53 -15.55 7.57
N ASN A 640 -20.66 -15.56 6.55
CA ASN A 640 -20.18 -16.77 5.88
C ASN A 640 -18.65 -16.89 6.00
N SER A 641 -17.93 -16.73 4.88
CA SER A 641 -16.47 -16.96 4.78
C SER A 641 -15.65 -16.09 5.74
N GLY A 642 -16.11 -14.86 5.98
CA GLY A 642 -15.48 -13.90 6.89
C GLY A 642 -15.75 -14.18 8.37
N ARG A 643 -16.72 -15.02 8.71
CA ARG A 643 -17.19 -15.20 10.10
C ARG A 643 -16.07 -15.62 11.07
N ARG A 644 -15.12 -16.45 10.61
CA ARG A 644 -13.98 -16.89 11.41
C ARG A 644 -12.98 -15.77 11.75
N TRP A 645 -13.03 -14.67 11.01
CA TRP A 645 -12.15 -13.51 11.13
C TRP A 645 -12.76 -12.35 11.92
N LYS A 646 -13.99 -12.54 12.43
CA LYS A 646 -14.57 -11.66 13.44
C LYS A 646 -13.90 -11.93 14.79
N GLY A 647 -13.51 -10.88 15.50
CA GLY A 647 -12.84 -10.99 16.79
C GLY A 647 -11.33 -11.24 16.68
N GLY A 648 -10.72 -11.71 17.78
CA GLY A 648 -9.29 -12.07 17.81
C GLY A 648 -8.31 -10.91 17.61
N ARG A 649 -8.81 -9.67 17.62
CA ARG A 649 -8.05 -8.43 17.40
C ARG A 649 -8.35 -7.39 18.47
N GLY A 650 -7.44 -6.42 18.60
CA GLY A 650 -7.57 -5.26 19.47
C GLY A 650 -7.84 -3.97 18.68
N PRO A 651 -7.86 -2.81 19.36
CA PRO A 651 -8.06 -1.50 18.73
C PRO A 651 -7.07 -1.18 17.61
N THR A 652 -5.85 -1.73 17.67
CA THR A 652 -4.79 -1.52 16.67
C THR A 652 -5.15 -2.04 15.29
N ALA A 653 -6.14 -2.93 15.17
CA ALA A 653 -6.67 -3.35 13.88
C ALA A 653 -7.35 -2.20 13.11
N SER A 654 -7.72 -1.11 13.80
CA SER A 654 -8.37 0.05 13.23
C SER A 654 -7.37 1.13 12.85
N VAL A 655 -7.10 1.30 11.56
CA VAL A 655 -6.45 2.51 11.03
C VAL A 655 -7.55 3.56 10.82
N ASN A 656 -7.60 4.52 11.72
CA ASN A 656 -8.60 5.58 11.75
C ASN A 656 -8.15 6.73 10.86
N PHE A 657 -9.04 7.22 10.00
CA PHE A 657 -8.79 8.39 9.16
C PHE A 657 -10.09 9.18 8.98
N VAL A 658 -9.98 10.49 8.83
CA VAL A 658 -11.13 11.36 8.48
C VAL A 658 -11.14 11.65 6.98
N THR A 659 -9.98 11.63 6.36
CA THR A 659 -9.66 12.06 4.99
C THR A 659 -8.46 11.25 4.53
N ALA A 660 -8.35 11.07 3.22
CA ALA A 660 -7.27 10.38 2.54
C ALA A 660 -6.98 11.11 1.22
N HIS A 661 -6.08 10.59 0.40
CA HIS A 661 -5.87 11.10 -0.96
C HIS A 661 -7.16 11.09 -1.80
N ASP A 662 -7.99 10.05 -1.62
CA ASP A 662 -9.34 9.91 -2.15
C ASP A 662 -10.36 10.74 -1.36
N GLY A 663 -11.29 11.36 -2.08
CA GLY A 663 -12.33 12.20 -1.50
C GLY A 663 -11.84 13.63 -1.21
N PHE A 664 -12.62 14.33 -0.40
CA PHE A 664 -12.27 15.69 0.02
C PHE A 664 -11.07 15.71 0.97
N THR A 665 -10.29 16.79 0.88
CA THR A 665 -9.39 17.22 1.97
C THR A 665 -10.19 17.64 3.19
N LEU A 666 -9.54 17.80 4.34
CA LEU A 666 -10.20 18.22 5.58
C LEU A 666 -10.80 19.62 5.47
N ALA A 667 -10.16 20.53 4.73
CA ALA A 667 -10.69 21.87 4.49
C ALA A 667 -11.88 21.85 3.53
N ASP A 668 -11.84 21.02 2.48
CA ASP A 668 -12.92 20.93 1.51
C ASP A 668 -14.16 20.23 2.10
N LEU A 669 -13.96 19.27 3.00
CA LEU A 669 -15.02 18.60 3.75
C LEU A 669 -15.91 19.56 4.55
N VAL A 670 -15.37 20.73 4.96
CA VAL A 670 -16.09 21.78 5.69
C VAL A 670 -16.48 22.96 4.81
N ALA A 671 -16.17 22.93 3.52
CA ALA A 671 -16.38 24.03 2.58
C ALA A 671 -17.27 23.65 1.39
N TYR A 672 -17.51 22.37 1.12
CA TYR A 672 -18.28 21.91 -0.03
C TYR A 672 -19.29 20.83 0.36
N ASN A 673 -20.52 20.96 -0.13
CA ASN A 673 -21.53 19.89 -0.02
C ASN A 673 -21.42 18.92 -1.20
N GLU A 674 -21.10 19.43 -2.39
CA GLU A 674 -21.03 18.66 -3.63
C GLU A 674 -19.59 18.61 -4.14
N LYS A 675 -19.24 17.55 -4.88
CA LYS A 675 -17.96 17.46 -5.58
C LYS A 675 -17.97 18.35 -6.83
N HIS A 676 -16.80 18.94 -7.12
CA HIS A 676 -16.53 19.82 -8.27
C HIS A 676 -15.34 19.23 -9.06
N ASN A 677 -15.57 18.09 -9.71
CA ASN A 677 -14.56 17.32 -10.44
C ASN A 677 -14.57 17.62 -11.95
N GLU A 678 -15.17 18.71 -12.40
CA GLU A 678 -15.29 19.04 -13.83
C GLU A 678 -13.92 19.06 -14.52
N ALA A 679 -12.89 19.51 -13.80
CA ALA A 679 -11.51 19.55 -14.27
C ALA A 679 -10.89 18.17 -14.53
N ASN A 680 -11.54 17.07 -14.13
CA ASN A 680 -11.07 15.70 -14.40
C ASN A 680 -11.41 15.24 -15.82
N GLY A 681 -12.36 15.92 -16.49
CA GLY A 681 -12.76 15.61 -17.85
C GLY A 681 -13.76 14.46 -17.99
N GLU A 682 -14.46 14.10 -16.90
CA GLU A 682 -15.45 13.01 -16.87
C GLU A 682 -16.87 13.51 -16.52
N ASP A 683 -17.14 14.79 -16.79
CA ASP A 683 -18.42 15.46 -16.51
C ASP A 683 -18.90 15.26 -15.07
N ASN A 684 -17.97 15.34 -14.10
CA ASN A 684 -18.21 15.18 -12.66
C ASN A 684 -18.80 13.79 -12.27
N ARG A 685 -18.72 12.77 -13.14
CA ARG A 685 -19.18 11.41 -12.84
C ARG A 685 -18.26 10.70 -11.86
N ASP A 686 -16.96 10.92 -11.96
CA ASP A 686 -15.91 10.31 -11.17
C ASP A 686 -15.85 10.85 -9.73
N GLY A 687 -15.33 10.06 -8.79
CA GLY A 687 -15.24 10.41 -7.35
C GLY A 687 -16.49 10.11 -6.53
N GLU A 688 -16.34 10.08 -5.20
CA GLU A 688 -17.40 9.74 -4.24
C GLU A 688 -18.60 10.69 -4.34
N ALA A 689 -19.81 10.13 -4.38
CA ALA A 689 -21.05 10.89 -4.42
C ALA A 689 -21.50 11.33 -3.02
N HIS A 690 -21.31 10.50 -2.00
CA HIS A 690 -21.77 10.73 -0.63
C HIS A 690 -20.60 11.06 0.30
N ASN A 691 -20.10 12.29 0.20
CA ASN A 691 -18.92 12.72 0.96
C ASN A 691 -19.16 12.93 2.47
N LEU A 692 -20.43 12.97 2.90
CA LEU A 692 -20.85 13.26 4.27
C LEU A 692 -20.30 14.60 4.79
N SER A 693 -20.12 15.55 3.88
CA SER A 693 -19.56 16.88 4.11
C SER A 693 -20.63 17.89 4.54
N TRP A 694 -20.18 19.07 4.98
CA TRP A 694 -21.04 20.24 5.16
C TRP A 694 -20.25 21.53 4.97
N ASN A 695 -20.67 22.36 4.03
CA ASN A 695 -20.01 23.60 3.66
C ASN A 695 -20.01 24.73 4.72
N CYS A 696 -20.58 24.47 5.90
CA CYS A 696 -20.69 25.38 7.03
C CYS A 696 -21.49 26.67 6.77
N GLY A 697 -22.27 26.71 5.68
CA GLY A 697 -23.23 27.78 5.37
C GLY A 697 -23.13 28.33 3.96
N GLU A 698 -21.95 28.28 3.33
CA GLU A 698 -21.71 28.79 1.97
C GLU A 698 -20.82 27.80 1.20
N GLU A 699 -21.07 27.58 -0.10
CA GLU A 699 -20.29 26.64 -0.92
C GLU A 699 -18.97 27.28 -1.38
N GLY A 700 -17.85 26.62 -1.16
CA GLY A 700 -16.53 27.08 -1.55
C GLY A 700 -15.98 28.25 -0.73
N PRO A 701 -15.00 29.02 -1.25
CA PRO A 701 -14.42 30.16 -0.55
C PRO A 701 -15.47 31.20 -0.13
N SER A 702 -15.40 31.66 1.12
CA SER A 702 -16.37 32.60 1.70
C SER A 702 -15.67 33.83 2.29
N THR A 703 -16.31 34.99 2.17
CA THR A 703 -15.90 36.23 2.87
C THR A 703 -16.57 36.38 4.24
N SER A 704 -17.47 35.47 4.62
CA SER A 704 -18.22 35.53 5.88
C SER A 704 -17.35 35.10 7.06
N PRO A 705 -17.06 35.98 8.04
CA PRO A 705 -16.27 35.60 9.20
C PRO A 705 -16.93 34.48 10.02
N ALA A 706 -18.26 34.44 10.08
CA ALA A 706 -18.99 33.41 10.81
C ALA A 706 -18.80 32.02 10.20
N VAL A 707 -18.83 31.92 8.86
CA VAL A 707 -18.59 30.68 8.12
C VAL A 707 -17.14 30.24 8.30
N ASN A 708 -16.18 31.13 8.07
CA ASN A 708 -14.76 30.80 8.17
C ASN A 708 -14.35 30.40 9.60
N SER A 709 -14.84 31.10 10.63
CA SER A 709 -14.62 30.68 12.02
C SER A 709 -15.25 29.32 12.32
N LEU A 710 -16.42 28.99 11.76
CA LEU A 710 -17.02 27.67 11.94
C LEU A 710 -16.19 26.57 11.25
N ARG A 711 -15.68 26.82 10.03
CA ARG A 711 -14.78 25.90 9.32
C ARG A 711 -13.50 25.62 10.10
N GLN A 712 -12.87 26.66 10.65
CA GLN A 712 -11.69 26.54 11.51
C GLN A 712 -11.95 25.65 12.74
N ARG A 713 -13.14 25.77 13.36
CA ARG A 713 -13.54 24.89 14.45
C ARG A 713 -13.78 23.46 13.99
N GLN A 714 -14.48 23.27 12.88
CA GLN A 714 -14.82 21.93 12.37
C GLN A 714 -13.59 21.12 11.97
N MET A 715 -12.59 21.74 11.33
CA MET A 715 -11.30 21.09 11.04
C MET A 715 -10.63 20.60 12.33
N ARG A 716 -10.57 21.45 13.37
CA ARG A 716 -10.01 21.09 14.68
C ARG A 716 -10.84 20.05 15.44
N ASN A 717 -12.16 20.08 15.33
CA ASN A 717 -13.05 19.11 15.96
C ASN A 717 -12.79 17.71 15.41
N MET A 718 -12.65 17.59 14.09
CA MET A 718 -12.33 16.34 13.42
C MET A 718 -10.89 15.89 13.68
N MET A 719 -9.92 16.81 13.68
CA MET A 719 -8.54 16.52 14.08
C MET A 719 -8.45 16.04 15.55
N THR A 720 -9.24 16.65 16.44
CA THR A 720 -9.36 16.21 17.84
C THR A 720 -9.93 14.81 17.91
N ALA A 721 -11.04 14.54 17.21
CA ALA A 721 -11.65 13.20 17.16
C ALA A 721 -10.68 12.13 16.70
N LEU A 722 -9.91 12.40 15.65
CA LEU A 722 -8.88 11.50 15.13
C LEU A 722 -7.79 11.20 16.16
N LEU A 723 -7.21 12.24 16.78
CA LEU A 723 -6.02 12.10 17.61
C LEU A 723 -6.31 11.61 19.04
N VAL A 724 -7.56 11.72 19.50
CA VAL A 724 -7.99 11.19 20.82
C VAL A 724 -8.70 9.84 20.74
N ALA A 725 -8.95 9.30 19.55
CA ALA A 725 -9.51 7.96 19.41
C ALA A 725 -8.47 6.88 19.70
N HIS A 726 -8.89 5.76 20.28
CA HIS A 726 -8.10 4.52 20.24
C HIS A 726 -8.04 3.98 18.81
N GLY A 727 -7.04 3.15 18.53
CA GLY A 727 -6.68 2.73 17.17
C GLY A 727 -5.47 3.52 16.68
N VAL A 728 -5.19 3.46 15.38
CA VAL A 728 -4.02 4.10 14.76
C VAL A 728 -4.46 5.25 13.87
N PRO A 729 -4.20 6.52 14.20
CA PRO A 729 -4.61 7.64 13.37
C PRO A 729 -3.71 7.77 12.12
N MET A 730 -4.34 8.07 11.00
CA MET A 730 -3.71 8.47 9.75
C MET A 730 -4.17 9.88 9.36
N LEU A 731 -3.21 10.74 9.05
CA LEU A 731 -3.42 12.07 8.49
C LEU A 731 -3.11 12.03 6.99
N PHE A 732 -3.88 12.78 6.20
CA PHE A 732 -3.57 13.00 4.79
C PHE A 732 -2.74 14.27 4.61
N MET A 733 -1.75 14.20 3.71
CA MET A 733 -0.85 15.29 3.39
C MET A 733 -1.58 16.62 3.13
N GLY A 734 -1.30 17.59 3.98
CA GLY A 734 -1.78 18.97 3.89
C GLY A 734 -3.01 19.28 4.73
N ASP A 735 -3.69 18.28 5.29
CA ASP A 735 -4.82 18.51 6.20
C ASP A 735 -4.39 19.22 7.49
N GLU A 736 -3.14 19.03 7.91
CA GLU A 736 -2.57 19.69 9.09
C GLU A 736 -2.49 21.22 8.96
N TYR A 737 -2.52 21.79 7.76
CA TYR A 737 -2.58 23.24 7.53
C TYR A 737 -3.84 23.68 6.75
N GLY A 738 -4.76 22.76 6.47
CA GLY A 738 -6.01 23.05 5.76
C GLY A 738 -5.83 23.20 4.25
N HIS A 739 -5.11 22.26 3.63
CA HIS A 739 -5.00 22.15 2.16
C HIS A 739 -6.37 22.01 1.50
N SER A 740 -6.54 22.60 0.32
CA SER A 740 -7.79 22.59 -0.44
C SER A 740 -7.52 22.16 -1.87
N LYS A 741 -8.41 21.32 -2.40
CA LYS A 741 -8.47 20.90 -3.80
C LYS A 741 -9.59 21.66 -4.54
N GLY A 742 -10.11 22.73 -3.95
CA GLY A 742 -11.16 23.54 -4.56
C GLY A 742 -12.49 22.82 -4.72
N GLY A 743 -12.76 21.81 -3.90
CA GLY A 743 -13.96 20.98 -4.02
C GLY A 743 -13.81 19.80 -5.00
N ASN A 744 -12.63 19.59 -5.58
CA ASN A 744 -12.35 18.37 -6.33
C ASN A 744 -12.03 17.23 -5.35
N ASN A 745 -12.89 16.21 -5.31
CA ASN A 745 -12.76 15.09 -4.39
C ASN A 745 -12.07 13.86 -5.03
N ASN A 746 -11.51 13.99 -6.23
CA ASN A 746 -10.86 12.91 -6.94
C ASN A 746 -9.72 13.44 -7.84
N THR A 747 -8.68 13.98 -7.24
CA THR A 747 -7.61 14.67 -7.98
C THR A 747 -6.57 13.74 -8.61
N TYR A 748 -6.94 12.49 -8.92
CA TYR A 748 -6.04 11.46 -9.44
C TYR A 748 -5.29 11.86 -10.71
N CYS A 749 -5.89 12.76 -11.50
CA CYS A 749 -5.37 13.13 -12.80
C CYS A 749 -4.57 14.45 -12.87
N HIS A 750 -4.28 15.08 -11.73
CA HIS A 750 -3.73 16.46 -11.69
C HIS A 750 -2.29 16.53 -11.19
N ASP A 751 -1.35 16.82 -12.09
CA ASP A 751 0.01 17.22 -11.71
C ASP A 751 0.07 18.75 -11.47
N SER A 752 -0.57 19.21 -10.40
CA SER A 752 -0.78 20.64 -10.12
C SER A 752 -0.82 20.95 -8.62
N PRO A 753 -0.87 22.24 -8.22
CA PRO A 753 -1.00 22.63 -6.81
C PRO A 753 -2.20 22.01 -6.06
N LEU A 754 -3.19 21.45 -6.76
CA LEU A 754 -4.24 20.64 -6.13
C LEU A 754 -3.67 19.48 -5.32
N ASN A 755 -2.56 18.88 -5.78
CA ASN A 755 -1.91 17.75 -5.13
C ASN A 755 -0.53 18.07 -4.55
N TYR A 756 -0.13 19.34 -4.52
CA TYR A 756 1.17 19.72 -3.97
C TYR A 756 1.02 20.32 -2.57
N LEU A 757 1.95 19.97 -1.68
CA LEU A 757 2.05 20.61 -0.38
C LEU A 757 2.50 22.07 -0.56
N ASP A 758 1.66 23.02 -0.16
CA ASP A 758 2.01 24.44 -0.17
C ASP A 758 2.74 24.84 1.11
N TRP A 759 4.06 24.82 1.04
CA TRP A 759 4.97 25.16 2.13
C TRP A 759 4.88 26.62 2.59
N HIS A 760 4.44 27.56 1.74
CA HIS A 760 4.23 28.94 2.19
C HIS A 760 3.00 29.03 3.09
N LYS A 761 1.90 28.36 2.70
CA LYS A 761 0.69 28.30 3.51
C LYS A 761 0.92 27.54 4.82
N ALA A 762 1.63 26.42 4.76
CA ALA A 762 2.00 25.66 5.96
C ALA A 762 2.88 26.50 6.92
N ALA A 763 3.84 27.26 6.40
CA ALA A 763 4.71 28.11 7.21
C ALA A 763 4.01 29.37 7.75
N ALA A 764 3.06 29.94 7.01
CA ALA A 764 2.28 31.09 7.45
C ALA A 764 1.39 30.72 8.65
N ASP A 765 0.75 29.55 8.58
CA ASP A 765 -0.15 29.03 9.63
C ASP A 765 -1.12 30.11 10.16
N ASP A 766 -1.70 30.90 9.23
CA ASP A 766 -2.49 32.11 9.54
C ASP A 766 -3.60 31.84 10.57
N ASP A 767 -4.18 30.64 10.51
CA ASP A 767 -5.26 30.19 11.38
C ASP A 767 -4.78 29.37 12.58
N GLY A 768 -3.49 29.01 12.67
CA GLY A 768 -2.91 28.21 13.76
C GLY A 768 -3.26 26.71 13.74
N LEU A 769 -3.71 26.16 12.61
CA LEU A 769 -4.14 24.76 12.51
C LEU A 769 -2.95 23.80 12.55
N LEU A 770 -1.81 24.17 11.95
CA LEU A 770 -0.60 23.35 11.99
C LEU A 770 -0.07 23.27 13.42
N ARG A 771 0.00 24.42 14.11
CA ARG A 771 0.33 24.46 15.54
C ARG A 771 -0.63 23.59 16.37
N PHE A 772 -1.93 23.68 16.14
CA PHE A 772 -2.94 22.86 16.83
C PHE A 772 -2.70 21.37 16.61
N THR A 773 -2.55 20.94 15.35
CA THR A 773 -2.36 19.54 14.96
C THR A 773 -1.10 18.95 15.60
N ARG A 774 0.03 19.66 15.50
CA ARG A 774 1.30 19.27 16.14
C ARG A 774 1.16 19.02 17.64
N HIS A 775 0.49 19.93 18.35
CA HIS A 775 0.32 19.80 19.81
C HIS A 775 -0.67 18.69 20.18
N MET A 776 -1.68 18.43 19.35
CA MET A 776 -2.58 17.28 19.55
C MET A 776 -1.89 15.94 19.27
N ILE A 777 -0.97 15.87 18.31
CA ILE A 777 -0.11 14.69 18.10
C ILE A 777 0.82 14.49 19.31
N SER A 778 1.45 15.57 19.80
CA SER A 778 2.28 15.54 21.01
C SER A 778 1.49 15.07 22.24
N LEU A 779 0.24 15.55 22.40
CA LEU A 779 -0.67 15.09 23.45
C LEU A 779 -0.92 13.58 23.35
N ARG A 780 -1.22 13.07 22.16
CA ARG A 780 -1.42 11.64 21.93
C ARG A 780 -0.18 10.82 22.31
N HIS A 781 1.00 11.26 21.92
CA HIS A 781 2.26 10.59 22.29
C HIS A 781 2.51 10.60 23.80
N LYS A 782 2.18 11.70 24.49
CA LYS A 782 2.32 11.84 25.95
C LYS A 782 1.37 10.90 26.73
N HIS A 783 0.17 10.66 26.22
CA HIS A 783 -0.87 9.90 26.93
C HIS A 783 -1.02 8.47 26.39
N LYS A 784 -0.41 7.50 27.09
CA LYS A 784 -0.53 6.06 26.76
C LYS A 784 -1.97 5.55 26.83
N GLU A 785 -2.83 6.23 27.57
CA GLU A 785 -4.26 5.89 27.66
C GLU A 785 -4.95 5.95 26.29
N LEU A 786 -4.47 6.79 25.36
CA LEU A 786 -4.99 6.93 24.01
C LEU A 786 -4.40 5.90 23.02
N ARG A 787 -3.36 5.18 23.42
CA ARG A 787 -2.54 4.28 22.59
C ARG A 787 -2.54 2.88 23.17
N ARG A 788 -3.60 2.11 22.89
CA ARG A 788 -3.81 0.77 23.47
C ARG A 788 -3.83 -0.31 22.41
N SER A 789 -3.18 -1.42 22.71
CA SER A 789 -3.30 -2.71 22.00
C SER A 789 -4.45 -3.59 22.51
N SER A 790 -5.08 -3.24 23.65
CA SER A 790 -6.20 -3.98 24.23
C SER A 790 -7.44 -3.12 24.41
N TRP A 791 -8.61 -3.77 24.35
CA TRP A 791 -9.90 -3.13 24.53
C TRP A 791 -10.01 -2.41 25.87
N ILE A 792 -10.62 -1.23 25.84
CA ILE A 792 -10.97 -0.48 27.04
C ILE A 792 -12.20 -1.08 27.72
N ASN A 793 -12.32 -0.93 29.04
CA ASN A 793 -13.48 -1.36 29.82
C ASN A 793 -14.09 -0.21 30.63
N ASP A 794 -15.28 -0.44 31.17
CA ASP A 794 -16.09 0.53 31.94
C ASP A 794 -15.39 1.13 33.17
N SER A 795 -14.31 0.52 33.66
CA SER A 795 -13.52 1.07 34.77
C SER A 795 -12.50 2.12 34.34
N GLU A 796 -12.26 2.24 33.03
CA GLU A 796 -11.24 3.09 32.42
C GLU A 796 -11.85 4.19 31.54
N VAL A 797 -13.06 3.98 31.01
CA VAL A 797 -13.86 4.99 30.31
C VAL A 797 -15.19 5.20 31.01
N GLN A 798 -15.60 6.46 31.17
CA GLN A 798 -16.93 6.80 31.64
C GLN A 798 -17.55 7.85 30.72
N TRP A 799 -18.74 7.56 30.20
CA TRP A 799 -19.47 8.45 29.31
C TRP A 799 -20.30 9.48 30.08
N HIS A 800 -20.43 10.67 29.51
CA HIS A 800 -21.05 11.84 30.12
C HIS A 800 -21.88 12.60 29.07
N GLY A 801 -22.90 13.32 29.54
CA GLY A 801 -23.62 14.31 28.75
C GLY A 801 -23.23 15.72 29.22
N THR A 802 -24.16 16.67 29.13
CA THR A 802 -24.00 17.97 29.79
C THR A 802 -23.91 17.85 31.32
N GLU A 803 -24.35 16.72 31.87
CA GLU A 803 -24.17 16.33 33.26
C GLU A 803 -23.29 15.06 33.39
N PRO A 804 -22.51 14.91 34.48
CA PRO A 804 -21.67 13.74 34.70
C PRO A 804 -22.49 12.44 34.73
N ALA A 805 -21.96 11.41 34.08
CA ALA A 805 -22.54 10.06 34.01
C ALA A 805 -23.98 10.00 33.45
N LYS A 806 -24.40 11.01 32.68
CA LYS A 806 -25.71 11.08 32.00
C LYS A 806 -25.55 11.34 30.50
N PRO A 807 -24.92 10.42 29.74
CA PRO A 807 -24.83 10.57 28.29
C PRO A 807 -26.22 10.53 27.63
N ASP A 808 -26.37 11.27 26.53
CA ASP A 808 -27.56 11.25 25.70
C ASP A 808 -27.30 10.41 24.43
N TRP A 809 -27.90 9.22 24.37
CA TRP A 809 -27.79 8.29 23.24
C TRP A 809 -28.97 8.36 22.27
N THR A 810 -29.86 9.37 22.41
CA THR A 810 -30.99 9.52 21.51
C THR A 810 -30.53 9.91 20.11
N GLU A 811 -31.36 9.63 19.10
CA GLU A 811 -31.05 9.99 17.71
C GLU A 811 -30.94 11.51 17.50
N ALA A 812 -31.58 12.31 18.36
CA ALA A 812 -31.51 13.77 18.33
C ALA A 812 -30.29 14.34 19.09
N SER A 813 -29.50 13.50 19.74
CA SER A 813 -28.35 13.93 20.54
C SER A 813 -27.30 14.61 19.66
N ARG A 814 -26.63 15.60 20.26
CA ARG A 814 -25.57 16.42 19.64
C ARG A 814 -24.38 16.66 20.56
N PHE A 815 -24.27 15.87 21.62
CA PHE A 815 -23.27 16.07 22.65
C PHE A 815 -22.75 14.72 23.11
N LEU A 816 -21.42 14.60 23.18
CA LEU A 816 -20.76 13.44 23.73
C LEU A 816 -19.57 13.89 24.56
N ALA A 817 -19.45 13.35 25.77
CA ALA A 817 -18.27 13.53 26.59
C ALA A 817 -17.85 12.23 27.26
N TYR A 818 -16.58 12.12 27.61
CA TYR A 818 -16.07 11.00 28.38
C TYR A 818 -14.85 11.38 29.21
N THR A 819 -14.62 10.61 30.28
CA THR A 819 -13.34 10.57 30.98
C THR A 819 -12.58 9.31 30.61
N LEU A 820 -11.26 9.46 30.50
CA LEU A 820 -10.31 8.40 30.25
C LEU A 820 -9.26 8.39 31.36
N GLY A 821 -9.16 7.31 32.11
CA GLY A 821 -8.26 7.19 33.27
C GLY A 821 -9.00 6.94 34.58
N LYS A 822 -8.34 7.20 35.73
CA LYS A 822 -8.88 6.87 37.06
C LYS A 822 -8.79 8.05 38.02
N PRO A 823 -9.77 8.25 38.93
CA PRO A 823 -9.80 9.37 39.88
C PRO A 823 -8.51 9.56 40.70
N GLY A 824 -7.79 8.48 41.04
CA GLY A 824 -6.54 8.54 41.79
C GLY A 824 -5.26 8.59 40.94
N GLY A 825 -5.33 8.31 39.64
CA GLY A 825 -4.18 8.16 38.73
C GLY A 825 -3.97 9.31 37.75
N GLY A 826 -4.92 10.25 37.66
CA GLY A 826 -4.97 11.22 36.57
C GLY A 826 -5.73 10.68 35.36
N GLY A 827 -5.90 11.51 34.34
CA GLY A 827 -6.69 11.18 33.15
C GLY A 827 -7.12 12.40 32.36
N LEU A 828 -7.89 12.14 31.32
CA LEU A 828 -8.43 13.15 30.40
C LEU A 828 -9.95 13.25 30.55
N TYR A 829 -10.48 14.45 30.35
CA TYR A 829 -11.89 14.68 30.07
C TYR A 829 -11.97 15.25 28.65
N ILE A 830 -12.76 14.62 27.79
CA ILE A 830 -12.88 14.98 26.38
C ILE A 830 -14.37 15.14 26.08
N ALA A 831 -14.74 16.25 25.43
CA ALA A 831 -16.12 16.48 25.03
C ALA A 831 -16.20 17.08 23.63
N PHE A 832 -17.30 16.74 22.95
CA PHE A 832 -17.67 17.25 21.64
C PHE A 832 -19.12 17.73 21.69
N ASN A 833 -19.32 18.98 21.29
CA ASN A 833 -20.64 19.58 21.08
C ASN A 833 -20.83 19.80 19.57
N SER A 834 -21.57 18.92 18.89
CA SER A 834 -21.97 19.10 17.49
C SER A 834 -23.31 19.83 17.32
N SER A 835 -23.83 20.43 18.39
CA SER A 835 -25.04 21.22 18.35
C SER A 835 -24.79 22.60 17.74
N HIS A 836 -25.85 23.16 17.16
CA HIS A 836 -25.91 24.57 16.78
C HIS A 836 -26.08 25.52 17.98
N LEU A 837 -26.28 24.98 19.19
CA LEU A 837 -26.43 25.73 20.43
C LEU A 837 -25.21 25.56 21.35
N PRO A 838 -24.82 26.61 22.11
CA PRO A 838 -23.82 26.48 23.16
C PRO A 838 -24.34 25.60 24.30
N GLN A 839 -23.43 24.99 25.04
CA GLN A 839 -23.74 24.15 26.21
C GLN A 839 -22.95 24.60 27.42
N VAL A 840 -23.55 24.51 28.61
CA VAL A 840 -22.82 24.60 29.89
C VAL A 840 -22.73 23.20 30.44
N VAL A 841 -21.51 22.69 30.58
CA VAL A 841 -21.25 21.30 30.92
C VAL A 841 -20.78 21.21 32.36
N GLN A 842 -21.41 20.37 33.16
CA GLN A 842 -20.96 20.06 34.50
C GLN A 842 -19.89 18.94 34.44
N LEU A 843 -18.69 19.23 34.94
CA LEU A 843 -17.56 18.32 34.92
C LEU A 843 -17.64 17.29 36.07
N PRO A 844 -17.21 16.03 35.86
CA PRO A 844 -17.13 15.04 36.93
C PRO A 844 -16.13 15.48 38.01
N ARG A 845 -16.45 15.23 39.29
CA ARG A 845 -15.59 15.58 40.42
C ARG A 845 -14.69 14.41 40.80
N TRP A 846 -13.38 14.58 40.66
CA TRP A 846 -12.39 13.62 41.15
C TRP A 846 -11.75 14.18 42.44
N PRO A 847 -11.89 13.50 43.59
CA PRO A 847 -11.42 14.03 44.88
C PRO A 847 -9.94 14.43 44.87
N GLY A 848 -9.64 15.66 45.32
CA GLY A 848 -8.28 16.20 45.38
C GLY A 848 -7.65 16.53 44.02
N ARG A 849 -8.47 16.62 42.97
CA ARG A 849 -8.03 16.94 41.60
C ARG A 849 -8.93 17.99 40.96
N VAL A 850 -8.36 18.73 40.03
CA VAL A 850 -9.05 19.72 39.21
C VAL A 850 -8.79 19.46 37.73
N TRP A 851 -9.75 19.84 36.89
CA TRP A 851 -9.60 19.76 35.43
C TRP A 851 -8.89 21.00 34.91
N GLN A 852 -7.84 20.82 34.13
CA GLN A 852 -7.05 21.90 33.54
C GLN A 852 -7.19 21.86 32.03
N LEU A 853 -7.44 23.02 31.42
CA LEU A 853 -7.56 23.12 29.97
C LEU A 853 -6.25 22.73 29.27
N VAL A 854 -6.38 21.85 28.28
CA VAL A 854 -5.36 21.52 27.29
C VAL A 854 -5.73 22.09 25.93
N ALA A 855 -6.89 21.74 25.38
CA ALA A 855 -7.34 22.19 24.07
C ALA A 855 -8.83 22.56 24.08
N ASP A 856 -9.20 23.65 23.41
CA ASP A 856 -10.59 24.11 23.26
C ASP A 856 -10.74 24.82 21.90
N THR A 857 -11.44 24.17 20.98
CA THR A 857 -11.59 24.68 19.61
C THR A 857 -12.46 25.93 19.52
N SER A 858 -13.13 26.33 20.60
CA SER A 858 -13.85 27.60 20.68
C SER A 858 -12.94 28.83 20.78
N LYS A 859 -11.67 28.63 21.16
CA LYS A 859 -10.69 29.71 21.30
C LYS A 859 -9.99 29.97 19.98
N VAL A 860 -9.54 31.21 19.79
CA VAL A 860 -8.68 31.59 18.66
C VAL A 860 -7.24 31.16 18.98
N ALA A 861 -6.49 30.70 17.99
CA ALA A 861 -5.07 30.43 18.14
C ALA A 861 -4.31 31.67 18.68
N PRO A 862 -3.29 31.50 19.53
CA PRO A 862 -2.72 30.23 20.00
C PRO A 862 -3.44 29.62 21.23
N PHE A 863 -4.56 30.18 21.67
CA PHE A 863 -5.26 29.74 22.90
C PHE A 863 -6.17 28.52 22.72
N ASP A 864 -6.33 28.06 21.49
CA ASP A 864 -7.02 26.82 21.13
C ASP A 864 -6.30 25.57 21.63
N VAL A 865 -4.97 25.64 21.82
CA VAL A 865 -4.17 24.65 22.53
C VAL A 865 -3.18 25.31 23.49
N LEU A 866 -3.38 25.10 24.79
CA LEU A 866 -2.62 25.70 25.88
C LEU A 866 -1.39 24.88 26.23
N VAL A 867 -0.46 24.80 25.27
CA VAL A 867 0.87 24.21 25.42
C VAL A 867 1.90 25.32 25.21
N ALA A 868 2.95 25.31 26.04
CA ALA A 868 4.00 26.30 25.97
C ALA A 868 4.87 26.07 24.72
N ASP A 869 5.07 27.12 23.93
CA ASP A 869 5.95 27.16 22.77
C ASP A 869 6.35 28.61 22.46
N ASP A 870 6.99 28.83 21.31
CA ASP A 870 7.45 30.17 20.89
C ASP A 870 6.30 31.18 20.70
N GLN A 871 5.08 30.71 20.43
CA GLN A 871 3.90 31.57 20.25
C GLN A 871 3.13 31.80 21.56
N LEU A 872 3.19 30.87 22.51
CA LEU A 872 2.50 30.94 23.79
C LEU A 872 3.45 30.61 24.96
N PRO A 873 4.04 31.62 25.63
CA PRO A 873 4.98 31.39 26.74
C PRO A 873 4.35 30.71 27.96
N GLU A 874 5.15 30.04 28.80
CA GLU A 874 4.69 29.33 30.00
C GLU A 874 3.87 30.21 30.96
N GLU A 875 4.26 31.48 31.14
CA GLU A 875 3.54 32.43 31.99
C GLU A 875 2.13 32.71 31.48
N GLU A 876 1.96 32.83 30.16
CA GLU A 876 0.66 33.06 29.53
C GLU A 876 -0.20 31.79 29.61
N VAL A 877 0.39 30.60 29.39
CA VAL A 877 -0.29 29.31 29.62
C VAL A 877 -0.82 29.23 31.06
N ALA A 878 0.01 29.58 32.04
CA ALA A 878 -0.38 29.60 33.46
C ALA A 878 -1.49 30.62 33.73
N ALA A 879 -1.40 31.82 33.16
CA ALA A 879 -2.40 32.88 33.30
C ALA A 879 -3.77 32.47 32.71
N GLN A 880 -3.77 31.86 31.51
CA GLN A 880 -5.01 31.37 30.87
C GLN A 880 -5.62 30.20 31.62
N ARG A 881 -4.78 29.32 32.19
CA ARG A 881 -5.28 28.26 33.08
C ARG A 881 -5.87 28.88 34.35
N ALA A 882 -5.25 29.89 34.94
CA ALA A 882 -5.74 30.54 36.16
C ALA A 882 -7.04 31.35 35.93
N SER A 883 -7.19 31.98 34.76
CA SER A 883 -8.42 32.73 34.42
C SER A 883 -9.67 31.84 34.40
N MET A 884 -9.49 30.53 34.22
CA MET A 884 -10.55 29.52 34.25
C MET A 884 -10.79 28.91 35.63
N ASP A 885 -10.06 29.30 36.68
CA ASP A 885 -10.17 28.71 38.01
C ASP A 885 -11.58 28.85 38.64
N MET A 886 -12.29 29.94 38.34
CA MET A 886 -13.70 30.10 38.74
C MET A 886 -14.58 28.95 38.23
N TRP A 887 -14.46 28.62 36.95
CA TRP A 887 -15.18 27.54 36.29
C TRP A 887 -14.74 26.16 36.78
N LYS A 888 -13.43 26.00 37.08
CA LYS A 888 -12.89 24.76 37.68
C LYS A 888 -13.44 24.50 39.07
N LEU A 889 -13.53 25.53 39.92
CA LEU A 889 -14.03 25.42 41.30
C LEU A 889 -15.53 25.08 41.34
N GLU A 890 -16.30 25.62 40.40
CA GLU A 890 -17.73 25.27 40.26
C GLU A 890 -17.95 23.93 39.54
N HIS A 891 -16.90 23.35 38.95
CA HIS A 891 -16.96 22.19 38.07
C HIS A 891 -17.94 22.37 36.91
N CYS A 892 -17.90 23.54 36.27
CA CYS A 892 -18.69 23.86 35.09
C CYS A 892 -17.77 24.34 33.97
N TYR A 893 -18.09 24.05 32.71
CA TYR A 893 -17.33 24.51 31.55
C TYR A 893 -18.27 24.94 30.42
N PRO A 894 -18.17 26.18 29.90
CA PRO A 894 -18.95 26.61 28.75
C PRO A 894 -18.33 26.12 27.44
N MET A 895 -19.15 25.52 26.57
CA MET A 895 -18.76 25.08 25.23
C MET A 895 -19.57 25.83 24.16
N LEU A 896 -18.90 26.32 23.12
CA LEU A 896 -19.57 26.92 21.96
C LEU A 896 -20.30 25.86 21.11
N PRO A 897 -21.23 26.27 20.23
CA PRO A 897 -21.70 25.42 19.13
C PRO A 897 -20.53 24.88 18.30
N TRP A 898 -20.64 23.62 17.85
CA TRP A 898 -19.62 22.96 17.03
C TRP A 898 -18.21 23.15 17.59
N SER A 899 -17.98 22.63 18.80
CA SER A 899 -16.68 22.73 19.48
C SER A 899 -16.29 21.41 20.16
N SER A 900 -15.00 21.24 20.40
CA SER A 900 -14.44 20.16 21.20
C SER A 900 -13.48 20.71 22.25
N VAL A 901 -13.44 20.03 23.39
CA VAL A 901 -12.56 20.39 24.52
C VAL A 901 -11.84 19.15 25.04
N VAL A 902 -10.57 19.33 25.41
CA VAL A 902 -9.73 18.36 26.09
C VAL A 902 -9.18 18.99 27.37
N LEU A 903 -9.46 18.35 28.50
CA LEU A 903 -8.98 18.75 29.81
C LEU A 903 -8.13 17.64 30.42
N GLU A 904 -7.06 17.99 31.12
CA GLU A 904 -6.20 17.07 31.86
C GLU A 904 -6.51 17.18 33.36
N SER A 905 -6.63 16.04 34.04
CA SER A 905 -6.80 16.02 35.49
C SER A 905 -5.47 16.23 36.19
N VAL A 906 -5.35 17.28 37.00
CA VAL A 906 -4.14 17.59 37.79
C VAL A 906 -4.45 17.63 39.29
N PRO A 907 -3.47 17.39 40.17
CA PRO A 907 -3.67 17.53 41.61
C PRO A 907 -4.16 18.94 41.97
N GLU A 908 -5.16 19.04 42.83
CA GLU A 908 -5.58 20.32 43.40
C GLU A 908 -4.42 20.84 44.26
N ALA A 909 -3.80 21.95 43.85
CA ALA A 909 -2.71 22.54 44.63
C ALA A 909 -3.22 22.85 46.05
N ALA A 910 -2.50 22.36 47.07
CA ALA A 910 -2.81 22.70 48.46
C ALA A 910 -2.85 24.21 48.58
N LYS A 911 -4.02 24.77 48.92
CA LYS A 911 -4.26 26.22 49.05
C LYS A 911 -3.05 26.89 49.72
N SER A 912 -2.19 27.51 48.91
CA SER A 912 -1.24 28.51 49.39
C SER A 912 -2.07 29.57 50.09
N ALA A 913 -1.79 29.77 51.37
CA ALA A 913 -2.47 30.75 52.20
C ALA A 913 -2.46 32.10 51.47
N MET A 914 -3.63 32.54 51.00
CA MET A 914 -3.78 33.92 50.56
C MET A 914 -3.28 34.82 51.70
N PRO A 915 -2.42 35.83 51.42
CA PRO A 915 -2.14 36.86 52.40
C PRO A 915 -3.46 37.50 52.78
N GLN A 916 -3.84 37.41 54.05
CA GLN A 916 -4.91 38.24 54.58
C GLN A 916 -4.50 39.70 54.33
N HIS A 917 -5.08 40.33 53.30
CA HIS A 917 -5.03 41.77 53.18
C HIS A 917 -5.72 42.35 54.41
N ARG A 918 -4.90 42.78 55.37
CA ARG A 918 -5.28 43.63 56.49
C ARG A 918 -6.15 44.77 55.95
N LYS A 919 -7.39 44.84 56.43
CA LYS A 919 -8.15 46.08 56.46
C LYS A 919 -7.33 47.12 57.23
N GLN A 920 -6.65 48.02 56.52
CA GLN A 920 -6.45 49.40 56.96
C GLN A 920 -7.54 50.19 56.22
N GLY A 921 -8.53 50.79 56.87
CA GLY A 921 -8.38 51.71 57.98
C GLY A 921 -8.20 53.10 57.40
N SER A 922 -9.32 53.77 57.14
CA SER A 922 -9.46 55.17 56.73
C SER A 922 -8.50 56.12 57.44
N GLY A 923 -7.86 57.02 56.70
CA GLY A 923 -7.07 58.12 57.26
C GLY A 923 -6.69 59.14 56.20
N THR A 924 -7.28 60.33 56.31
CA THR A 924 -7.10 61.58 55.57
C THR A 924 -5.65 62.08 55.41
N GLY A 925 -5.38 62.80 54.32
CA GLY A 925 -4.57 64.04 54.35
C GLY A 925 -3.35 64.13 53.43
N PHE A 926 -3.43 65.11 52.53
CA PHE A 926 -2.41 65.72 51.64
C PHE A 926 -2.01 65.00 50.35
#